data_AF-A0A835FHX1-F1
#
_entry.id   AF-A0A835FHX1-F1
#
_cell.length_a   1.000
_cell.length_b   1.000
_cell.length_c   1.000
_cell.angle_alpha   90.00
_cell.angle_beta   90.00
_cell.angle_gamma   90.00
#
_symmetry.space_group_name_H-M   'P 1'
#
loop_
_entity.id
_entity.type
_entity.pdbx_description
1 polymer ?
#
loop_
_entity_poly.entity_id
_entity_poly.type
_entity_poly.pdbx_seq_one_letter_code
_entity_poly.pdbx_strand_id
1 'polypeptide(L)'
;MLQQKSVPRYGFARSWLVVIINSTESASEELKDNTWNQTVPQRNTKLHHSLALPAQLPSGADLPSCTECTDGESQFRIINLPRNPSRPIDFWSPCSCGYQSLQSCGSTVLADGRLADLIRRVAIFGMALMKLDVRQESGRHTETLDAVTSYLDLGVYSEWDEEKKLDFLTKELKGKRPLIPPNIEVAADVKEVLDTFKVAAELGSDSLGAYVISMASNASDVLAVELLQKDARLTVSGDLGRPCPGGTLRVVPLFETVKDLQEAGSAIRKLLSIDWYRDHIIKNHNGHQEVMVGYSDSGKDAGRFTAAWELYKAQEDVVAACNEFGIKVTLFHGRGGSIGRGGGPTYLAIQSQPPGSVTGTLRSTEQGEMVQAKFGLPQTAVRQLEIYTTAVLLATLRPPHPPRDPNWRHLMEDISRVSCAHYRRTVYEDPEFITYFQEATPQAELGFLNIGSRPAKRKPSGGISSLRAIPWVFAWTQTRLVLPAWLGVGAGLQSAMDAGHGEELRAMYDEWPFFQSTVDLIEMVTAKADAPTAARYEEMLVAAPGRRRAVGGELRRELARTVRCVLAVSGHSKLTAHNRSLRRLIQSRLAYLNPMNMLQVEVLRRLRQDDDNRKLRDVLLITINGIAAGMRNTG
;
A
#
# COMPACT_ATOMS: atom_id res chain seq x y z
N MET A 1 -19.04 29.86 50.67
CA MET A 1 -18.06 28.83 51.11
C MET A 1 -17.91 27.80 50.01
N LEU A 2 -16.69 27.69 49.44
CA LEU A 2 -16.11 26.60 48.64
C LEU A 2 -16.91 26.16 47.37
N GLN A 3 -16.86 26.85 46.23
CA GLN A 3 -15.81 26.87 45.19
C GLN A 3 -15.29 25.50 44.71
N GLN A 4 -15.96 24.97 43.67
CA GLN A 4 -15.46 23.96 42.73
C GLN A 4 -14.30 24.53 41.89
N LYS A 5 -13.15 23.86 41.90
CA LYS A 5 -12.04 24.13 40.97
C LYS A 5 -12.21 23.33 39.69
N SER A 6 -12.24 24.06 38.58
CA SER A 6 -12.14 23.60 37.20
C SER A 6 -10.75 23.04 36.90
N VAL A 7 -10.71 21.92 36.17
CA VAL A 7 -9.49 21.33 35.60
C VAL A 7 -9.30 21.88 34.18
N PRO A 8 -8.11 22.37 33.78
CA PRO A 8 -7.94 22.95 32.45
C PRO A 8 -7.81 21.87 31.37
N ARG A 9 -8.52 22.08 30.26
CA ARG A 9 -8.30 21.39 28.98
C ARG A 9 -7.04 21.96 28.33
N TYR A 10 -6.04 21.12 28.07
CA TYR A 10 -4.90 21.48 27.23
C TYR A 10 -4.98 20.75 25.89
N GLY A 11 -4.99 21.53 24.82
CA GLY A 11 -4.97 21.09 23.43
C GLY A 11 -3.58 20.58 23.04
N PHE A 12 -3.55 19.48 22.30
CA PHE A 12 -2.34 18.96 21.68
C PHE A 12 -2.22 19.51 20.25
N ALA A 13 -1.09 20.18 19.97
CA ALA A 13 -0.67 20.53 18.63
C ALA A 13 -0.39 19.25 17.83
N ARG A 14 -0.87 19.22 16.58
CA ARG A 14 -0.74 18.11 15.64
C ARG A 14 0.19 18.55 14.51
N SER A 15 1.21 17.75 14.23
CA SER A 15 1.96 17.82 12.98
C SER A 15 2.21 16.39 12.48
N TRP A 16 1.69 16.11 11.29
CA TRP A 16 1.97 14.89 10.54
C TRP A 16 2.84 15.29 9.36
N LEU A 17 4.10 14.86 9.36
CA LEU A 17 5.01 15.05 8.23
C LEU A 17 5.11 13.70 7.51
N VAL A 18 4.57 13.63 6.30
CA VAL A 18 4.83 12.55 5.36
C VAL A 18 5.96 13.04 4.48
N VAL A 19 7.18 12.56 4.71
CA VAL A 19 8.33 12.85 3.85
C VAL A 19 8.44 11.74 2.82
N ILE A 20 8.19 12.09 1.57
CA ILE A 20 8.59 11.32 0.40
C ILE A 20 9.74 12.09 -0.21
N ILE A 21 10.95 11.55 -0.15
CA ILE A 21 12.10 12.12 -0.86
C ILE A 21 12.00 11.64 -2.31
N ASN A 22 11.96 12.58 -3.27
CA ASN A 22 12.28 12.32 -4.66
C ASN A 22 13.01 13.53 -5.25
N SER A 23 13.98 13.21 -6.11
CA SER A 23 14.88 14.09 -6.84
C SER A 23 14.15 15.17 -7.64
N THR A 24 14.54 16.42 -7.43
CA THR A 24 14.22 17.55 -8.31
C THR A 24 15.10 17.48 -9.55
N GLU A 25 14.50 17.28 -10.72
CA GLU A 25 15.13 17.70 -11.97
C GLU A 25 15.02 19.22 -12.12
N SER A 26 16.14 19.81 -12.49
CA SER A 26 16.39 21.22 -12.71
C SER A 26 15.50 21.82 -13.81
N ALA A 27 14.68 22.80 -13.45
CA ALA A 27 14.19 23.81 -14.38
C ALA A 27 14.84 25.15 -13.99
N SER A 28 15.66 25.66 -14.89
CA SER A 28 16.41 26.91 -14.81
C SER A 28 15.55 28.12 -14.43
N GLU A 29 16.11 28.96 -13.55
CA GLU A 29 15.63 30.30 -13.21
C GLU A 29 15.62 31.21 -14.46
N GLU A 30 14.45 31.79 -14.77
CA GLU A 30 14.39 33.11 -15.40
C GLU A 30 13.49 34.01 -14.55
N LEU A 31 14.14 34.85 -13.75
CA LEU A 31 13.54 36.01 -13.09
C LEU A 31 13.04 37.00 -14.15
N LYS A 32 11.73 37.29 -14.14
CA LYS A 32 11.20 38.54 -14.69
C LYS A 32 10.36 39.23 -13.63
N ASP A 33 10.95 40.30 -13.10
CA ASP A 33 10.27 41.37 -12.38
C ASP A 33 9.01 41.83 -13.13
N ASN A 34 7.91 42.03 -12.40
CA ASN A 34 6.98 43.12 -12.68
C ASN A 34 6.10 43.41 -11.45
N THR A 35 6.50 44.45 -10.74
CA THR A 35 5.68 45.29 -9.85
C THR A 35 4.43 45.81 -10.54
N TRP A 36 3.25 45.69 -9.90
CA TRP A 36 2.17 46.68 -10.02
C TRP A 36 1.32 46.75 -8.74
N ASN A 37 1.51 47.85 -7.99
CA ASN A 37 0.55 48.40 -7.03
C ASN A 37 -0.64 49.00 -7.79
N GLN A 38 -1.88 48.79 -7.33
CA GLN A 38 -2.94 49.82 -7.34
C GLN A 38 -4.17 49.44 -6.49
N THR A 39 -4.75 50.48 -5.89
CA THR A 39 -5.71 50.55 -4.78
C THR A 39 -7.20 50.72 -5.20
N VAL A 40 -8.12 49.95 -4.57
CA VAL A 40 -9.42 50.32 -3.88
C VAL A 40 -10.55 51.01 -4.74
N PRO A 41 -11.89 50.71 -4.63
CA PRO A 41 -12.69 50.70 -3.38
C PRO A 41 -13.83 49.68 -3.17
N GLN A 42 -14.18 49.57 -1.88
CA GLN A 42 -15.30 48.85 -1.27
C GLN A 42 -16.69 49.28 -1.78
N ARG A 43 -17.57 48.30 -2.07
CA ARG A 43 -19.02 48.44 -1.88
C ARG A 43 -19.63 47.16 -1.30
N ASN A 44 -20.36 47.35 -0.21
CA ASN A 44 -21.15 46.36 0.53
C ASN A 44 -22.23 45.71 -0.33
N THR A 45 -22.33 44.38 -0.29
CA THR A 45 -23.61 43.66 -0.31
C THR A 45 -23.50 42.41 0.56
N LYS A 46 -24.33 42.35 1.61
CA LYS A 46 -24.53 41.19 2.49
C LYS A 46 -25.39 40.16 1.76
N LEU A 47 -24.95 38.90 1.68
CA LEU A 47 -25.80 37.71 1.52
C LEU A 47 -25.05 36.46 2.01
N HIS A 48 -25.82 35.49 2.52
CA HIS A 48 -25.44 34.55 3.57
C HIS A 48 -24.53 33.36 3.18
N HIS A 49 -23.63 33.03 4.13
CA HIS A 49 -22.97 31.75 4.43
C HIS A 49 -22.55 30.80 3.28
N SER A 50 -21.36 31.08 2.74
CA SER A 50 -20.45 30.04 2.24
C SER A 50 -19.48 29.63 3.37
N LEU A 51 -19.34 28.32 3.61
CA LEU A 51 -18.26 27.78 4.45
C LEU A 51 -16.96 27.86 3.65
N ALA A 52 -16.24 28.98 3.79
CA ALA A 52 -14.88 29.12 3.32
C ALA A 52 -13.95 28.19 4.13
N LEU A 53 -13.01 27.53 3.45
CA LEU A 53 -11.83 26.96 4.09
C LEU A 53 -11.11 28.08 4.86
N PRO A 54 -10.62 27.84 6.09
CA PRO A 54 -9.93 28.89 6.83
C PRO A 54 -8.64 29.29 6.09
N ALA A 55 -8.64 30.51 5.54
CA ALA A 55 -7.46 31.18 5.00
C ALA A 55 -6.55 31.75 6.11
N GLN A 56 -6.87 31.48 7.37
CA GLN A 56 -6.01 31.79 8.51
C GLN A 56 -5.39 30.50 9.02
N LEU A 57 -4.05 30.49 8.98
CA LEU A 57 -3.24 29.58 9.74
C LEU A 57 -3.74 29.53 11.19
N PRO A 58 -3.76 28.36 11.86
CA PRO A 58 -4.19 28.26 13.24
C PRO A 58 -3.34 29.20 14.12
N SER A 59 -3.95 29.78 15.14
CA SER A 59 -3.27 30.67 16.09
C SER A 59 -1.94 30.05 16.58
N GLY A 60 -0.81 30.67 16.24
CA GLY A 60 0.54 30.18 16.57
C GLY A 60 1.29 29.48 15.44
N ALA A 61 0.74 29.39 14.23
CA ALA A 61 1.47 28.90 13.05
C ALA A 61 2.40 29.96 12.43
N ASP A 62 2.32 31.21 12.90
CA ASP A 62 3.27 32.29 12.60
C ASP A 62 4.42 32.33 13.63
N LEU A 63 4.43 31.42 14.62
CA LEU A 63 5.50 31.30 15.59
C LEU A 63 6.66 30.50 14.99
N PRO A 64 7.91 30.89 15.24
CA PRO A 64 9.08 30.17 14.78
C PRO A 64 9.03 28.70 15.20
N SER A 65 9.55 27.82 14.35
CA SER A 65 9.80 26.44 14.73
C SER A 65 10.68 26.40 15.99
N CYS A 66 10.59 25.38 16.84
CA CYS A 66 11.46 25.30 18.04
C CYS A 66 12.97 25.31 17.72
N THR A 67 13.33 25.13 16.44
CA THR A 67 14.68 25.27 15.88
C THR A 67 15.10 26.72 15.59
N GLU A 68 14.18 27.68 15.63
CA GLU A 68 14.40 29.11 15.35
C GLU A 68 14.29 30.00 16.60
N CYS A 69 13.89 29.46 17.75
CA CYS A 69 13.87 30.20 19.02
C CYS A 69 15.30 30.36 19.57
N THR A 70 15.78 31.61 19.67
CA THR A 70 16.89 31.95 20.57
C THR A 70 16.44 31.81 22.03
N ASP A 71 17.39 31.60 22.95
CA ASP A 71 17.22 31.16 24.35
C ASP A 71 16.21 31.95 25.24
N GLY A 72 15.53 32.98 24.71
CA GLY A 72 14.56 33.81 25.41
C GLY A 72 13.08 33.65 25.02
N GLU A 73 12.71 33.00 23.92
CA GLU A 73 11.32 33.07 23.39
C GLU A 73 10.49 31.78 23.52
N SER A 74 11.09 30.68 23.98
CA SER A 74 10.38 29.40 24.18
C SER A 74 9.88 29.24 25.62
N GLN A 75 8.57 29.06 25.82
CA GLN A 75 8.00 28.65 27.13
C GLN A 75 8.41 27.23 27.54
N PHE A 76 9.05 26.46 26.66
CA PHE A 76 9.61 25.15 26.93
C PHE A 76 11.13 25.25 27.07
N ARG A 77 11.69 24.84 28.22
CA ARG A 77 13.15 24.71 28.38
C ARG A 77 13.69 23.80 27.28
N ILE A 78 14.56 24.33 26.43
CA ILE A 78 15.37 23.53 25.52
C ILE A 78 16.30 22.69 26.38
N ILE A 79 16.04 21.38 26.46
CA ILE A 79 16.95 20.44 27.10
C ILE A 79 18.03 20.13 26.07
N ASN A 80 19.17 20.80 26.19
CA ASN A 80 20.38 20.45 25.44
C ASN A 80 20.88 19.09 25.93
N LEU A 81 20.43 18.03 25.27
CA LEU A 81 20.98 16.69 25.47
C LEU A 81 22.40 16.67 24.90
N PRO A 82 23.39 16.15 25.63
CA PRO A 82 24.74 16.01 25.10
C PRO A 82 24.68 15.12 23.85
N ARG A 83 24.87 15.73 22.67
CA ARG A 83 25.05 15.00 21.41
C ARG A 83 26.41 14.33 21.47
N ASN A 84 26.44 13.06 21.85
CA ASN A 84 27.58 12.21 21.56
C ASN A 84 27.36 11.64 20.14
N PRO A 85 28.08 12.09 19.10
CA PRO A 85 27.93 11.57 17.74
C PRO A 85 28.30 10.08 17.61
N SER A 86 28.84 9.48 18.67
CA SER A 86 29.28 8.09 18.74
C SER A 86 28.30 7.16 19.48
N ARG A 87 27.23 7.68 20.10
CA ARG A 87 26.25 6.87 20.83
C ARG A 87 24.83 7.34 20.52
N PRO A 88 23.91 6.44 20.10
CA PRO A 88 22.50 6.79 20.02
C PRO A 88 22.02 7.30 21.37
N ILE A 89 21.15 8.31 21.36
CA ILE A 89 20.53 8.80 22.61
C ILE A 89 19.63 7.68 23.14
N ASP A 90 20.07 7.02 24.22
CA ASP A 90 19.32 5.98 24.90
C ASP A 90 18.38 6.63 25.94
N PHE A 91 17.14 6.88 25.53
CA PHE A 91 16.06 7.30 26.42
C PHE A 91 15.46 6.15 27.23
N TRP A 92 15.67 4.91 26.80
CA TRP A 92 15.04 3.75 27.43
C TRP A 92 15.63 3.47 28.80
N SER A 93 16.96 3.43 28.91
CA SER A 93 17.68 3.15 30.16
C SER A 93 17.32 4.11 31.31
N PRO A 94 17.38 5.45 31.15
CA PRO A 94 17.03 6.37 32.24
C PRO A 94 15.55 6.28 32.61
N CYS A 95 14.64 6.14 31.64
CA CYS A 95 13.21 6.00 31.93
C CYS A 95 12.91 4.70 32.68
N SER A 96 13.54 3.60 32.29
CA SER A 96 13.36 2.29 32.93
C SER A 96 13.91 2.27 34.35
N CYS A 97 15.05 2.92 34.60
CA CYS A 97 15.60 3.09 35.94
C CYS A 97 14.65 3.90 36.84
N GLY A 98 14.13 5.03 36.34
CA GLY A 98 13.14 5.82 37.06
C GLY A 98 11.86 5.02 37.38
N TYR A 99 11.40 4.20 36.44
CA TYR A 99 10.24 3.35 36.62
C TYR A 99 10.46 2.30 37.72
N GLN A 100 11.59 1.59 37.67
CA GLN A 100 11.94 0.59 38.69
C GLN A 100 12.12 1.21 40.07
N SER A 101 12.75 2.39 40.16
CA SER A 101 12.89 3.13 41.41
C SER A 101 11.53 3.47 42.02
N LEU A 102 10.63 4.06 41.24
CA LEU A 102 9.27 4.38 41.70
C LEU A 102 8.49 3.13 42.14
N GLN A 103 8.61 2.02 41.40
CA GLN A 103 8.00 0.75 41.81
C GLN A 103 8.56 0.26 43.15
N SER A 104 9.89 0.26 43.31
CA SER A 104 10.56 -0.19 44.55
C SER A 104 10.24 0.67 45.77
N CYS A 105 9.97 1.96 45.57
CA CYS A 105 9.61 2.90 46.63
C CYS A 105 8.09 2.96 46.90
N GLY A 106 7.29 2.02 46.37
CA GLY A 106 5.84 1.96 46.56
C GLY A 106 5.03 3.05 45.83
N SER A 107 5.65 3.77 44.88
CA SER A 107 5.05 4.84 44.09
C SER A 107 4.49 4.35 42.75
N THR A 108 3.86 3.17 42.74
CA THR A 108 3.35 2.47 41.54
C THR A 108 2.42 3.33 40.68
N VAL A 109 1.51 4.10 41.30
CA VAL A 109 0.57 4.97 40.56
C VAL A 109 1.30 6.04 39.72
N LEU A 110 2.45 6.56 40.21
CA LEU A 110 3.27 7.51 39.46
C LEU A 110 4.06 6.80 38.35
N ALA A 111 4.59 5.61 38.64
CA ALA A 111 5.32 4.79 37.68
C ALA A 111 4.44 4.42 36.47
N ASP A 112 3.22 3.93 36.73
CA ASP A 112 2.27 3.44 35.72
C ASP A 112 1.49 4.55 35.00
N GLY A 113 1.73 5.81 35.37
CA GLY A 113 1.18 6.99 34.71
C GLY A 113 2.00 7.43 33.49
N ARG A 114 2.38 8.70 33.48
CA ARG A 114 3.07 9.33 32.34
C ARG A 114 4.44 8.72 32.01
N LEU A 115 5.11 8.14 33.01
CA LEU A 115 6.40 7.50 32.80
C LEU A 115 6.27 6.20 32.01
N ALA A 116 5.32 5.33 32.36
CA ALA A 116 5.00 4.15 31.57
C ALA A 116 4.55 4.50 30.14
N ASP A 117 3.76 5.56 29.98
CA ASP A 117 3.38 6.06 28.63
C ASP A 117 4.59 6.54 27.82
N LEU A 118 5.54 7.22 28.45
CA LEU A 118 6.79 7.65 27.81
C LEU A 118 7.65 6.45 27.39
N ILE A 119 7.83 5.48 28.29
CA ILE A 119 8.55 4.23 28.01
C ILE A 119 7.94 3.53 26.80
N ARG A 120 6.61 3.35 26.78
CA ARG A 120 5.89 2.76 25.64
C ARG A 120 6.11 3.54 24.35
N ARG A 121 6.06 4.88 24.38
CA ARG A 121 6.32 5.71 23.20
C ARG A 121 7.74 5.56 22.68
N VAL A 122 8.73 5.52 23.57
CA VAL A 122 10.14 5.29 23.19
C VAL A 122 10.33 3.91 22.57
N ALA A 123 9.70 2.86 23.12
CA ALA A 123 9.76 1.53 22.52
C ALA A 123 9.07 1.44 21.14
N ILE A 124 7.94 2.13 20.96
CA ILE A 124 7.14 2.04 19.72
C ILE A 124 7.72 2.92 18.61
N PHE A 125 8.06 4.17 18.93
CA PHE A 125 8.42 5.20 17.93
C PHE A 125 9.93 5.41 17.83
N GLY A 126 10.70 5.02 18.85
CA GLY A 126 12.12 5.28 18.93
C GLY A 126 12.44 6.77 18.77
N MET A 127 13.58 7.05 18.14
CA MET A 127 14.03 8.42 17.83
C MET A 127 13.71 8.85 16.40
N ALA A 128 13.30 7.91 15.55
CA ALA A 128 12.96 8.17 14.14
C ALA A 128 11.47 8.45 13.92
N LEU A 129 10.63 8.30 14.95
CA LEU A 129 9.16 8.29 14.91
C LEU A 129 8.60 7.11 14.10
N MET A 130 8.99 6.99 12.84
CA MET A 130 8.65 5.91 11.93
C MET A 130 9.88 5.51 11.14
N LYS A 131 10.13 4.20 11.02
CA LYS A 131 11.16 3.71 10.11
C LYS A 131 10.67 3.82 8.67
N LEU A 132 11.54 4.26 7.77
CA LEU A 132 11.22 4.35 6.35
C LEU A 132 11.63 3.07 5.62
N ASP A 133 10.70 2.47 4.87
CA ASP A 133 11.04 1.40 3.94
C ASP A 133 11.55 1.98 2.61
N VAL A 134 12.61 1.38 2.08
CA VAL A 134 13.11 1.67 0.74
C VAL A 134 12.46 0.67 -0.23
N ARG A 135 12.02 1.13 -1.40
CA ARG A 135 11.40 0.25 -2.41
C ARG A 135 11.88 0.60 -3.80
N GLN A 136 12.43 -0.38 -4.51
CA GLN A 136 12.88 -0.27 -5.91
C GLN A 136 12.48 -1.53 -6.70
N GLU A 137 12.46 -1.49 -8.02
CA GLU A 137 12.17 -2.67 -8.86
C GLU A 137 13.41 -3.50 -9.19
N SER A 138 13.25 -4.83 -9.27
CA SER A 138 14.31 -5.82 -9.55
C SER A 138 15.12 -5.52 -10.82
N GLY A 139 14.45 -5.01 -11.87
CA GLY A 139 15.09 -4.62 -13.12
C GLY A 139 16.19 -3.58 -12.93
N ARG A 140 16.00 -2.61 -12.02
CA ARG A 140 17.00 -1.57 -11.72
C ARG A 140 18.24 -2.14 -11.04
N HIS A 141 18.07 -3.15 -10.19
CA HIS A 141 19.20 -3.86 -9.58
C HIS A 141 19.97 -4.66 -10.63
N THR A 142 19.24 -5.30 -11.55
CA THR A 142 19.83 -6.03 -12.68
C THR A 142 20.64 -5.11 -13.59
N GLU A 143 20.07 -3.96 -14.00
CA GLU A 143 20.78 -2.93 -14.80
C GLU A 143 22.02 -2.39 -14.08
N THR A 144 21.94 -2.23 -12.75
CA THR A 144 23.09 -1.80 -11.94
C THR A 144 24.19 -2.85 -11.94
N LEU A 145 23.84 -4.13 -11.76
CA LEU A 145 24.80 -5.22 -11.83
C LEU A 145 25.38 -5.39 -13.24
N ASP A 146 24.59 -5.19 -14.29
CA ASP A 146 25.09 -5.19 -15.68
C ASP A 146 26.18 -4.15 -15.90
N ALA A 147 25.96 -2.92 -15.43
CA ALA A 147 26.94 -1.84 -15.53
C ALA A 147 28.24 -2.18 -14.79
N VAL A 148 28.12 -2.76 -13.58
CA VAL A 148 29.27 -3.16 -12.76
C VAL A 148 30.02 -4.34 -13.39
N THR A 149 29.34 -5.40 -13.80
CA THR A 149 30.00 -6.59 -14.37
C THR A 149 30.61 -6.29 -15.74
N SER A 150 29.98 -5.42 -16.54
CA SER A 150 30.54 -4.99 -17.83
C SER A 150 31.79 -4.13 -17.63
N TYR A 151 31.78 -3.21 -16.66
CA TYR A 151 32.96 -2.39 -16.34
C TYR A 151 34.16 -3.25 -15.87
N LEU A 152 33.89 -4.37 -15.19
CA LEU A 152 34.92 -5.27 -14.67
C LEU A 152 35.32 -6.38 -15.65
N ASP A 153 34.87 -6.33 -16.90
CA ASP A 153 35.08 -7.37 -17.93
C ASP A 153 34.63 -8.78 -17.48
N LEU A 154 33.57 -8.86 -16.68
CA LEU A 154 32.97 -10.12 -16.22
C LEU A 154 31.81 -10.60 -17.12
N GLY A 155 31.36 -9.75 -18.04
CA GLY A 155 30.22 -9.97 -18.94
C GLY A 155 28.95 -9.23 -18.49
N VAL A 156 27.83 -9.53 -19.14
CA VAL A 156 26.52 -8.90 -18.85
C VAL A 156 25.72 -9.80 -17.91
N TYR A 157 25.44 -9.35 -16.69
CA TYR A 157 24.78 -10.12 -15.64
C TYR A 157 23.37 -10.59 -16.04
N SER A 158 22.60 -9.76 -16.74
CA SER A 158 21.23 -10.05 -17.18
C SER A 158 21.14 -11.19 -18.18
N GLU A 159 22.18 -11.42 -18.98
CA GLU A 159 22.29 -12.52 -19.95
C GLU A 159 22.61 -13.87 -19.28
N TRP A 160 22.97 -13.88 -18.00
CA TRP A 160 23.27 -15.11 -17.29
C TRP A 160 21.99 -15.84 -16.88
N ASP A 161 22.07 -17.18 -16.88
CA ASP A 161 21.04 -18.00 -16.25
C ASP A 161 21.04 -17.83 -14.72
N GLU A 162 19.97 -18.31 -14.08
CA GLU A 162 19.78 -18.13 -12.64
C GLU A 162 20.90 -18.78 -11.81
N GLU A 163 21.39 -19.96 -12.20
CA GLU A 163 22.46 -20.64 -11.44
C GLU A 163 23.76 -19.83 -11.48
N LYS A 164 24.15 -19.35 -12.67
CA LYS A 164 25.34 -18.51 -12.82
C LYS A 164 25.21 -17.19 -12.05
N LYS A 165 24.00 -16.59 -11.99
CA LYS A 165 23.74 -15.41 -11.14
C LYS A 165 23.95 -15.75 -9.67
N LEU A 166 23.35 -16.83 -9.18
CA LEU A 166 23.47 -17.23 -7.77
C LEU A 166 24.90 -17.57 -7.37
N ASP A 167 25.66 -18.24 -8.24
CA ASP A 167 27.08 -18.55 -8.01
C ASP A 167 27.93 -17.28 -7.90
N PHE A 168 27.76 -16.35 -8.85
CA PHE A 168 28.44 -15.06 -8.82
C PHE A 168 28.11 -14.29 -7.54
N LEU A 169 26.81 -14.09 -7.26
CA LEU A 169 26.37 -13.32 -6.10
C LEU A 169 26.87 -13.94 -4.80
N THR A 170 26.76 -15.26 -4.64
CA THR A 170 27.21 -15.96 -3.43
C THR A 170 28.72 -15.86 -3.24
N LYS A 171 29.50 -15.96 -4.32
CA LYS A 171 30.96 -15.78 -4.29
C LYS A 171 31.33 -14.37 -3.83
N GLU A 172 30.74 -13.34 -4.44
CA GLU A 172 31.02 -11.95 -4.08
C GLU A 172 30.52 -11.61 -2.67
N LEU A 173 29.40 -12.17 -2.24
CA LEU A 173 28.86 -12.03 -0.88
C LEU A 173 29.74 -12.68 0.19
N LYS A 174 30.43 -13.79 -0.10
CA LYS A 174 31.44 -14.40 0.78
C LYS A 174 32.77 -13.62 0.81
N GLY A 175 33.10 -12.90 -0.27
CA GLY A 175 34.31 -12.09 -0.37
C GLY A 175 34.39 -10.96 0.67
N LYS A 176 35.56 -10.35 0.86
CA LYS A 176 35.72 -9.15 1.71
C LYS A 176 36.11 -7.89 0.92
N ARG A 177 36.40 -8.05 -0.36
CA ARG A 177 36.79 -6.97 -1.26
C ARG A 177 35.52 -6.21 -1.70
N PRO A 178 35.54 -4.87 -1.78
CA PRO A 178 34.51 -4.12 -2.49
C PRO A 178 34.49 -4.49 -3.98
N LEU A 179 33.29 -4.72 -4.50
CA LEU A 179 33.04 -5.04 -5.89
C LEU A 179 33.01 -3.77 -6.74
N ILE A 180 32.31 -2.73 -6.28
CA ILE A 180 32.03 -1.54 -7.09
C ILE A 180 33.20 -0.54 -6.97
N PRO A 181 33.84 -0.15 -8.08
CA PRO A 181 34.89 0.87 -8.07
C PRO A 181 34.33 2.24 -7.63
N PRO A 182 34.98 2.98 -6.72
CA PRO A 182 34.46 4.25 -6.21
C PRO A 182 34.19 5.33 -7.27
N ASN A 183 34.93 5.28 -8.39
CA ASN A 183 34.86 6.26 -9.47
C ASN A 183 34.25 5.66 -10.75
N ILE A 184 33.39 4.64 -10.63
CA ILE A 184 32.71 4.06 -11.79
C ILE A 184 31.79 5.11 -12.45
N GLU A 185 31.98 5.33 -13.75
CA GLU A 185 31.09 6.18 -14.54
C GLU A 185 29.93 5.34 -15.07
N VAL A 186 28.71 5.69 -14.66
CA VAL A 186 27.48 4.97 -15.01
C VAL A 186 26.37 5.95 -15.40
N ALA A 187 25.35 5.45 -16.08
CA ALA A 187 24.16 6.23 -16.39
C ALA A 187 23.49 6.76 -15.12
N ALA A 188 22.81 7.90 -15.22
CA ALA A 188 22.15 8.58 -14.09
C ALA A 188 21.20 7.64 -13.31
N ASP A 189 20.54 6.75 -14.03
CA ASP A 189 19.62 5.77 -13.49
C ASP A 189 20.29 4.70 -12.61
N VAL A 190 21.45 4.22 -13.02
CA VAL A 190 22.27 3.29 -12.23
C VAL A 190 22.89 4.03 -11.04
N LYS A 191 23.36 5.26 -11.27
CA LYS A 191 23.92 6.12 -10.22
C LYS A 191 22.91 6.33 -9.08
N GLU A 192 21.64 6.56 -9.40
CA GLU A 192 20.57 6.71 -8.40
C GLU A 192 20.49 5.48 -7.48
N VAL A 193 20.53 4.27 -8.04
CA VAL A 193 20.48 3.03 -7.25
C VAL A 193 21.69 2.94 -6.31
N LEU A 194 22.89 3.21 -6.80
CA LEU A 194 24.12 3.19 -6.01
C LEU A 194 24.10 4.25 -4.89
N ASP A 195 23.69 5.48 -5.21
CA ASP A 195 23.56 6.58 -4.25
C ASP A 195 22.53 6.23 -3.16
N THR A 196 21.40 5.62 -3.53
CA THR A 196 20.38 5.16 -2.58
C THR A 196 20.94 4.11 -1.62
N PHE A 197 21.74 3.14 -2.08
CA PHE A 197 22.40 2.19 -1.19
C PHE A 197 23.48 2.85 -0.31
N LYS A 198 24.19 3.86 -0.82
CA LYS A 198 25.14 4.66 -0.01
C LYS A 198 24.41 5.37 1.14
N VAL A 199 23.33 6.08 0.86
CA VAL A 199 22.49 6.74 1.89
C VAL A 199 21.92 5.72 2.87
N ALA A 200 21.46 4.57 2.39
CA ALA A 200 20.96 3.50 3.26
C ALA A 200 22.05 2.96 4.21
N ALA A 201 23.29 2.85 3.74
CA ALA A 201 24.43 2.44 4.55
C ALA A 201 24.84 3.50 5.60
N GLU A 202 24.68 4.79 5.29
CA GLU A 202 24.94 5.90 6.21
C GLU A 202 23.87 6.03 7.31
N LEU A 203 22.61 5.69 7.03
CA LEU A 203 21.50 5.80 7.97
C LEU A 203 21.28 4.52 8.80
N GLY A 204 21.45 3.35 8.19
CA GLY A 204 21.28 2.05 8.81
C GLY A 204 19.85 1.68 9.26
N SER A 205 19.72 0.50 9.84
CA SER A 205 18.45 -0.12 10.26
C SER A 205 17.71 0.58 11.41
N ASP A 206 18.31 1.60 12.03
CA ASP A 206 17.66 2.37 13.10
C ASP A 206 16.69 3.40 12.52
N SER A 207 17.04 3.99 11.38
CA SER A 207 16.21 4.95 10.64
C SER A 207 15.36 4.26 9.55
N LEU A 208 15.88 3.17 8.99
CA LEU A 208 15.26 2.48 7.86
C LEU A 208 14.70 1.10 8.27
N GLY A 209 13.63 0.70 7.61
CA GLY A 209 12.90 -0.53 7.88
C GLY A 209 13.40 -1.70 7.03
N ALA A 210 12.66 -1.98 5.96
CA ALA A 210 12.98 -2.99 4.97
C ALA A 210 13.42 -2.36 3.63
N TYR A 211 14.16 -3.12 2.84
CA TYR A 211 14.36 -2.88 1.42
C TYR A 211 13.43 -3.81 0.63
N VAL A 212 12.38 -3.25 0.03
CA VAL A 212 11.36 -3.99 -0.72
C VAL A 212 11.71 -4.04 -2.21
N ILE A 213 11.74 -5.24 -2.79
CA ILE A 213 12.04 -5.48 -4.20
C ILE A 213 10.74 -5.69 -4.97
N SER A 214 10.30 -4.68 -5.71
CA SER A 214 9.12 -4.79 -6.59
C SER A 214 9.43 -5.69 -7.79
N MET A 215 8.41 -6.38 -8.30
CA MET A 215 8.58 -7.29 -9.45
C MET A 215 9.68 -8.33 -9.21
N ALA A 216 9.78 -8.85 -7.98
CA ALA A 216 10.69 -9.94 -7.66
C ALA A 216 10.13 -11.25 -8.21
N SER A 217 11.01 -12.07 -8.78
CA SER A 217 10.65 -13.37 -9.35
C SER A 217 11.58 -14.49 -8.89
N ASN A 218 12.87 -14.19 -8.66
CA ASN A 218 13.90 -15.21 -8.41
C ASN A 218 14.70 -14.97 -7.13
N ALA A 219 15.46 -15.98 -6.69
CA ALA A 219 16.36 -15.87 -5.54
C ALA A 219 17.50 -14.86 -5.82
N SER A 220 17.96 -14.75 -7.07
CA SER A 220 18.96 -13.77 -7.48
C SER A 220 18.55 -12.33 -7.19
N ASP A 221 17.25 -12.01 -7.27
CA ASP A 221 16.76 -10.64 -7.05
C ASP A 221 17.05 -10.20 -5.61
N VAL A 222 16.85 -11.11 -4.65
CA VAL A 222 17.15 -10.86 -3.24
C VAL A 222 18.66 -10.74 -3.01
N LEU A 223 19.44 -11.68 -3.54
CA LEU A 223 20.89 -11.68 -3.36
C LEU A 223 21.59 -10.49 -4.05
N ALA A 224 21.04 -9.99 -5.16
CA ALA A 224 21.52 -8.77 -5.81
C ALA A 224 21.44 -7.57 -4.86
N VAL A 225 20.31 -7.41 -4.15
CA VAL A 225 20.14 -6.35 -3.16
C VAL A 225 21.05 -6.57 -1.95
N GLU A 226 21.21 -7.81 -1.47
CA GLU A 226 22.17 -8.10 -0.39
C GLU A 226 23.60 -7.72 -0.77
N LEU A 227 24.00 -7.96 -2.03
CA LEU A 227 25.32 -7.61 -2.54
C LEU A 227 25.50 -6.09 -2.62
N LEU A 228 24.53 -5.37 -3.17
CA LEU A 228 24.55 -3.91 -3.26
C LEU A 228 24.56 -3.24 -1.87
N GLN A 229 23.78 -3.77 -0.91
CA GLN A 229 23.82 -3.32 0.48
C GLN A 229 25.20 -3.54 1.11
N LYS A 230 25.77 -4.74 0.93
CA LYS A 230 27.09 -5.07 1.47
C LYS A 230 28.17 -4.15 0.90
N ASP A 231 28.18 -3.96 -0.42
CA ASP A 231 29.19 -3.15 -1.10
C ASP A 231 29.15 -1.69 -0.65
N ALA A 232 27.96 -1.08 -0.64
CA ALA A 232 27.78 0.29 -0.15
C ALA A 232 28.24 0.46 1.30
N ARG A 233 28.01 -0.55 2.16
CA ARG A 233 28.48 -0.52 3.56
C ARG A 233 30.00 -0.65 3.67
N LEU A 234 30.66 -1.41 2.80
CA LEU A 234 32.12 -1.46 2.76
C LEU A 234 32.70 -0.10 2.35
N THR A 235 32.11 0.51 1.32
CA THR A 235 32.50 1.86 0.84
C THR A 235 32.33 2.91 1.92
N VAL A 236 31.14 3.00 2.54
CA VAL A 236 30.87 3.98 3.62
C VAL A 236 31.74 3.72 4.85
N SER A 237 31.98 2.46 5.22
CA SER A 237 32.89 2.17 6.34
C SER A 237 34.33 2.60 6.05
N GLY A 238 34.77 2.46 4.79
CA GLY A 238 36.06 2.98 4.31
C GLY A 238 36.13 4.50 4.39
N ASP A 239 35.11 5.19 3.85
CA ASP A 239 35.00 6.65 3.86
C ASP A 239 35.00 7.22 5.29
N LEU A 240 34.30 6.56 6.22
CA LEU A 240 34.18 7.00 7.62
C LEU A 240 35.37 6.59 8.50
N GLY A 241 36.19 5.63 8.06
CA GLY A 241 37.25 5.03 8.89
C GLY A 241 36.72 4.26 10.11
N ARG A 242 35.44 3.89 10.13
CA ARG A 242 34.75 3.16 11.21
C ARG A 242 33.58 2.35 10.65
N PRO A 243 33.05 1.34 11.37
CA PRO A 243 31.89 0.59 10.92
C PRO A 243 30.67 1.51 10.67
N CYS A 244 29.89 1.20 9.63
CA CYS A 244 28.60 1.84 9.39
C CYS A 244 27.68 1.77 10.62
N PRO A 245 26.86 2.81 10.86
CA PRO A 245 25.83 2.77 11.89
C PRO A 245 24.73 1.75 11.55
N GLY A 246 24.14 1.15 12.58
CA GLY A 246 23.07 0.16 12.46
C GLY A 246 23.47 -1.12 11.70
N GLY A 247 22.50 -2.04 11.56
CA GLY A 247 22.64 -3.26 10.75
C GLY A 247 22.25 -3.06 9.29
N THR A 248 22.29 -4.15 8.52
CA THR A 248 21.71 -4.23 7.16
C THR A 248 20.19 -4.10 7.22
N LEU A 249 19.57 -3.65 6.13
CA LEU A 249 18.13 -3.65 6.00
C LEU A 249 17.65 -5.06 5.67
N ARG A 250 16.48 -5.42 6.18
CA ARG A 250 15.81 -6.68 5.79
C ARG A 250 15.41 -6.58 4.32
N VAL A 251 15.86 -7.51 3.50
CA VAL A 251 15.46 -7.57 2.08
C VAL A 251 14.15 -8.35 1.95
N VAL A 252 13.17 -7.74 1.27
CA VAL A 252 11.80 -8.23 1.19
C VAL A 252 11.38 -8.36 -0.29
N PRO A 253 11.33 -9.58 -0.85
CA PRO A 253 10.79 -9.78 -2.19
C PRO A 253 9.29 -9.49 -2.19
N LEU A 254 8.83 -8.75 -3.21
CA LEU A 254 7.43 -8.46 -3.45
C LEU A 254 6.97 -9.17 -4.73
N PHE A 255 6.20 -10.24 -4.55
CA PHE A 255 5.59 -11.02 -5.62
C PHE A 255 4.25 -10.36 -6.02
N GLU A 256 4.16 -9.87 -7.27
CA GLU A 256 3.04 -9.01 -7.72
C GLU A 256 2.26 -9.56 -8.93
N THR A 257 2.77 -10.56 -9.64
CA THR A 257 2.06 -11.21 -10.77
C THR A 257 1.58 -12.59 -10.38
N VAL A 258 0.61 -13.15 -11.12
CA VAL A 258 0.12 -14.52 -10.85
C VAL A 258 1.25 -15.54 -10.98
N LYS A 259 2.11 -15.40 -12.01
CA LYS A 259 3.25 -16.29 -12.20
C LYS A 259 4.20 -16.21 -11.01
N ASP A 260 4.57 -15.00 -10.58
CA ASP A 260 5.48 -14.80 -9.46
C ASP A 260 4.90 -15.36 -8.15
N LEU A 261 3.58 -15.24 -7.94
CA LEU A 261 2.91 -15.82 -6.78
C LEU A 261 2.97 -17.35 -6.77
N GLN A 262 2.78 -17.98 -7.94
CA GLN A 262 2.88 -19.43 -8.10
C GLN A 262 4.32 -19.94 -7.88
N GLU A 263 5.31 -19.13 -8.23
CA GLU A 263 6.74 -19.48 -8.09
C GLU A 263 7.34 -19.03 -6.74
N ALA A 264 6.62 -18.22 -5.95
CA ALA A 264 7.11 -17.60 -4.71
C ALA A 264 7.70 -18.61 -3.71
N GLY A 265 6.99 -19.70 -3.43
CA GLY A 265 7.48 -20.74 -2.51
C GLY A 265 8.77 -21.41 -3.00
N SER A 266 8.87 -21.63 -4.32
CA SER A 266 10.08 -22.19 -4.94
C SER A 266 11.26 -21.23 -4.85
N ALA A 267 11.04 -19.95 -5.18
CA ALA A 267 12.05 -18.90 -5.07
C ALA A 267 12.59 -18.75 -3.64
N ILE A 268 11.70 -18.74 -2.64
CA ILE A 268 12.10 -18.69 -1.22
C ILE A 268 12.84 -19.95 -0.80
N ARG A 269 12.39 -21.15 -1.20
CA ARG A 269 13.09 -22.41 -0.91
C ARG A 269 14.51 -22.42 -1.49
N LYS A 270 14.67 -21.95 -2.74
CA LYS A 270 15.96 -21.83 -3.39
C LYS A 270 16.86 -20.80 -2.71
N LEU A 271 16.30 -19.67 -2.27
CA LEU A 271 17.03 -18.66 -1.52
C LEU A 271 17.52 -19.19 -0.17
N LEU A 272 16.65 -19.88 0.58
CA LEU A 272 16.96 -20.43 1.90
C LEU A 272 17.88 -21.65 1.86
N SER A 273 17.99 -22.34 0.73
CA SER A 273 18.97 -23.43 0.56
C SER A 273 20.41 -22.93 0.47
N ILE A 274 20.62 -21.65 0.16
CA ILE A 274 21.95 -21.02 0.10
C ILE A 274 22.45 -20.76 1.51
N ASP A 275 23.49 -21.48 1.93
CA ASP A 275 24.07 -21.41 3.28
C ASP A 275 24.40 -19.98 3.71
N TRP A 276 25.00 -19.18 2.81
CA TRP A 276 25.34 -17.80 3.11
C TRP A 276 24.10 -16.97 3.50
N TYR A 277 23.00 -17.12 2.76
CA TYR A 277 21.80 -16.35 3.02
C TYR A 277 21.13 -16.77 4.32
N ARG A 278 21.04 -18.08 4.57
CA ARG A 278 20.49 -18.63 5.80
C ARG A 278 21.28 -18.19 7.04
N ASP A 279 22.60 -18.25 6.97
CA ASP A 279 23.47 -17.75 8.04
C ASP A 279 23.33 -16.23 8.22
N HIS A 280 23.20 -15.49 7.11
CA HIS A 280 23.00 -14.05 7.12
C HIS A 280 21.72 -13.66 7.86
N ILE A 281 20.56 -14.25 7.51
CA ILE A 281 19.29 -13.92 8.16
C ILE A 281 19.22 -14.40 9.61
N ILE A 282 19.87 -15.53 9.96
CA ILE A 282 19.98 -15.99 11.36
C ILE A 282 20.77 -14.97 12.18
N LYS A 283 21.94 -14.55 11.68
CA LYS A 283 22.84 -13.66 12.39
C LYS A 283 22.34 -12.23 12.48
N ASN A 284 21.82 -11.67 11.39
CA ASN A 284 21.51 -10.24 11.29
C ASN A 284 20.02 -9.95 11.49
N HIS A 285 19.15 -10.94 11.32
CA HIS A 285 17.69 -10.78 11.35
C HIS A 285 17.00 -11.81 12.25
N ASN A 286 17.72 -12.47 13.15
CA ASN A 286 17.19 -13.43 14.13
C ASN A 286 16.39 -14.59 13.51
N GLY A 287 16.81 -15.04 12.32
CA GLY A 287 16.17 -16.14 11.60
C GLY A 287 14.78 -15.77 11.10
N HIS A 288 14.59 -14.51 10.70
CA HIS A 288 13.31 -13.96 10.26
C HIS A 288 13.37 -13.50 8.81
N GLN A 289 12.60 -14.16 7.94
CA GLN A 289 12.32 -13.73 6.58
C GLN A 289 11.04 -12.90 6.54
N GLU A 290 11.05 -11.84 5.74
CA GLU A 290 9.81 -11.15 5.40
C GLU A 290 9.56 -11.23 3.89
N VAL A 291 8.31 -11.48 3.51
CA VAL A 291 7.88 -11.59 2.11
C VAL A 291 6.66 -10.71 1.90
N MET A 292 6.68 -9.85 0.90
CA MET A 292 5.55 -8.99 0.58
C MET A 292 4.69 -9.60 -0.53
N VAL A 293 3.37 -9.53 -0.36
CA VAL A 293 2.41 -10.07 -1.33
C VAL A 293 1.55 -8.95 -1.93
N GLY A 294 1.57 -8.85 -3.26
CA GLY A 294 0.90 -7.80 -4.04
C GLY A 294 -0.52 -8.19 -4.45
N TYR A 295 -1.52 -7.46 -3.95
CA TYR A 295 -2.94 -7.74 -4.23
C TYR A 295 -3.44 -7.03 -5.50
N SER A 296 -3.22 -5.72 -5.59
CA SER A 296 -3.84 -4.91 -6.65
C SER A 296 -3.21 -5.12 -8.04
N ASP A 297 -1.92 -5.43 -8.12
CA ASP A 297 -1.27 -5.74 -9.39
C ASP A 297 -1.67 -7.13 -9.91
N SER A 298 -1.69 -8.16 -9.04
CA SER A 298 -2.25 -9.49 -9.35
C SER A 298 -3.72 -9.41 -9.79
N GLY A 299 -4.53 -8.59 -9.10
CA GLY A 299 -5.93 -8.36 -9.47
C GLY A 299 -6.11 -7.66 -10.82
N LYS A 300 -5.16 -6.79 -11.21
CA LYS A 300 -5.14 -6.15 -12.53
C LYS A 300 -4.78 -7.15 -13.63
N ASP A 301 -3.91 -8.11 -13.35
CA ASP A 301 -3.44 -9.12 -14.32
C ASP A 301 -4.49 -10.21 -14.59
N ALA A 302 -5.13 -10.74 -13.55
CA ALA A 302 -5.96 -11.95 -13.64
C ALA A 302 -7.39 -11.83 -13.07
N GLY A 303 -7.77 -10.65 -12.60
CA GLY A 303 -9.05 -10.44 -11.92
C GLY A 303 -8.99 -10.79 -10.43
N ARG A 304 -9.95 -10.25 -9.66
CA ARG A 304 -9.90 -10.27 -8.20
C ARG A 304 -9.99 -11.66 -7.58
N PHE A 305 -10.85 -12.54 -8.11
CA PHE A 305 -11.05 -13.89 -7.56
C PHE A 305 -9.79 -14.74 -7.70
N THR A 306 -9.27 -14.83 -8.94
CA THR A 306 -8.02 -15.51 -9.28
C THR A 306 -6.88 -14.99 -8.41
N ALA A 307 -6.69 -13.67 -8.34
CA ALA A 307 -5.64 -13.08 -7.53
C ALA A 307 -5.76 -13.46 -6.05
N ALA A 308 -6.97 -13.44 -5.46
CA ALA A 308 -7.17 -13.84 -4.08
C ALA A 308 -6.82 -15.32 -3.84
N TRP A 309 -7.17 -16.20 -4.78
CA TRP A 309 -6.85 -17.62 -4.69
C TRP A 309 -5.36 -17.91 -4.83
N GLU A 310 -4.69 -17.32 -5.83
CA GLU A 310 -3.25 -17.47 -6.00
C GLU A 310 -2.47 -16.88 -4.81
N LEU A 311 -2.94 -15.77 -4.23
CA LEU A 311 -2.36 -15.22 -3.00
C LEU A 311 -2.54 -16.13 -1.79
N TYR A 312 -3.63 -16.88 -1.70
CA TYR A 312 -3.83 -17.84 -0.61
C TYR A 312 -2.84 -18.99 -0.73
N LYS A 313 -2.73 -19.59 -1.92
CA LYS A 313 -1.76 -20.67 -2.22
C LYS A 313 -0.31 -20.22 -2.01
N ALA A 314 0.06 -19.08 -2.57
CA ALA A 314 1.42 -18.54 -2.44
C ALA A 314 1.84 -18.32 -0.97
N GLN A 315 0.91 -17.88 -0.12
CA GLN A 315 1.19 -17.71 1.32
C GLN A 315 1.39 -19.05 2.02
N GLU A 316 0.59 -20.08 1.70
CA GLU A 316 0.82 -21.44 2.21
C GLU A 316 2.18 -21.97 1.79
N ASP A 317 2.54 -21.80 0.52
CA ASP A 317 3.80 -22.30 -0.03
C ASP A 317 5.02 -21.58 0.55
N VAL A 318 4.94 -20.26 0.75
CA VAL A 318 6.01 -19.46 1.38
C VAL A 318 6.17 -19.84 2.86
N VAL A 319 5.06 -20.04 3.58
CA VAL A 319 5.08 -20.50 4.98
C VAL A 319 5.70 -21.88 5.07
N ALA A 320 5.30 -22.82 4.20
CA ALA A 320 5.88 -24.15 4.13
C ALA A 320 7.39 -24.09 3.83
N ALA A 321 7.81 -23.32 2.83
CA ALA A 321 9.21 -23.15 2.48
C ALA A 321 10.05 -22.60 3.65
N CYS A 322 9.55 -21.61 4.41
CA CYS A 322 10.28 -21.08 5.57
C CYS A 322 10.37 -22.11 6.71
N ASN A 323 9.28 -22.85 6.96
CA ASN A 323 9.23 -23.89 7.99
C ASN A 323 10.21 -25.03 7.73
N GLU A 324 10.42 -25.43 6.47
CA GLU A 324 11.41 -26.45 6.07
C GLU A 324 12.84 -26.12 6.55
N PHE A 325 13.19 -24.84 6.65
CA PHE A 325 14.51 -24.38 7.11
C PHE A 325 14.50 -23.84 8.55
N GLY A 326 13.39 -23.94 9.28
CA GLY A 326 13.26 -23.40 10.64
C GLY A 326 13.33 -21.87 10.71
N ILE A 327 12.99 -21.19 9.62
CA ILE A 327 13.00 -19.73 9.51
C ILE A 327 11.60 -19.20 9.79
N LYS A 328 11.49 -18.17 10.65
CA LYS A 328 10.22 -17.49 10.89
C LYS A 328 9.89 -16.60 9.70
N VAL A 329 8.60 -16.52 9.34
CA VAL A 329 8.13 -15.65 8.26
C VAL A 329 7.19 -14.57 8.78
N THR A 330 7.34 -13.35 8.26
CA THR A 330 6.27 -12.34 8.30
C THR A 330 5.81 -12.06 6.88
N LEU A 331 4.51 -12.17 6.65
CA LEU A 331 3.92 -11.72 5.41
C LEU A 331 3.60 -10.22 5.50
N PHE A 332 4.14 -9.47 4.56
CA PHE A 332 3.85 -8.06 4.39
C PHE A 332 2.71 -7.88 3.38
N HIS A 333 1.53 -7.55 3.86
CA HIS A 333 0.35 -7.38 3.03
C HIS A 333 0.35 -6.00 2.35
N GLY A 334 0.48 -5.99 1.02
CA GLY A 334 0.49 -4.76 0.22
C GLY A 334 -0.87 -4.07 0.06
N ARG A 335 -0.87 -2.96 -0.70
CA ARG A 335 -2.10 -2.24 -1.08
C ARG A 335 -3.03 -3.16 -1.89
N GLY A 336 -4.34 -3.12 -1.63
CA GLY A 336 -5.30 -3.99 -2.35
C GLY A 336 -5.93 -5.07 -1.48
N GLY A 337 -5.23 -5.54 -0.45
CA GLY A 337 -5.73 -6.62 0.40
C GLY A 337 -6.97 -6.24 1.20
N SER A 338 -7.79 -7.25 1.51
CA SER A 338 -8.92 -7.13 2.44
C SER A 338 -8.49 -6.55 3.80
N ILE A 339 -7.28 -6.88 4.26
CA ILE A 339 -6.66 -6.40 5.51
C ILE A 339 -6.44 -4.87 5.48
N GLY A 340 -5.71 -4.35 4.49
CA GLY A 340 -5.34 -2.93 4.42
C GLY A 340 -6.51 -1.98 4.10
N ARG A 341 -7.60 -2.49 3.52
CA ARG A 341 -8.69 -1.65 2.98
C ARG A 341 -9.87 -1.41 3.90
N GLY A 342 -9.98 -2.10 5.04
CA GLY A 342 -11.08 -1.90 6.00
C GLY A 342 -12.47 -2.03 5.38
N GLY A 343 -12.57 -2.79 4.29
CA GLY A 343 -13.76 -2.89 3.45
C GLY A 343 -14.72 -3.99 3.86
N GLY A 344 -14.17 -5.17 4.07
CA GLY A 344 -14.78 -6.16 4.95
C GLY A 344 -14.29 -5.94 6.39
N PRO A 345 -14.78 -6.73 7.36
CA PRO A 345 -14.23 -6.70 8.70
C PRO A 345 -12.73 -7.02 8.64
N THR A 346 -11.85 -6.03 8.88
CA THR A 346 -10.38 -6.23 8.93
C THR A 346 -10.00 -7.39 9.85
N TYR A 347 -10.78 -7.59 10.90
CA TYR A 347 -10.73 -8.76 11.76
C TYR A 347 -10.84 -10.08 10.97
N LEU A 348 -11.91 -10.27 10.19
CA LEU A 348 -12.15 -11.48 9.41
C LEU A 348 -11.05 -11.67 8.36
N ALA A 349 -10.62 -10.59 7.72
CA ALA A 349 -9.54 -10.65 6.72
C ALA A 349 -8.22 -11.19 7.29
N ILE A 350 -7.90 -10.92 8.56
CA ILE A 350 -6.72 -11.47 9.25
C ILE A 350 -7.00 -12.92 9.68
N GLN A 351 -8.19 -13.19 10.23
CA GLN A 351 -8.61 -14.54 10.64
C GLN A 351 -8.71 -15.53 9.48
N SER A 352 -8.87 -15.03 8.25
CA SER A 352 -9.01 -15.83 7.05
C SER A 352 -7.69 -16.14 6.34
N GLN A 353 -6.57 -15.63 6.85
CA GLN A 353 -5.26 -15.93 6.26
C GLN A 353 -4.88 -17.40 6.51
N PRO A 354 -4.03 -18.02 5.67
CA PRO A 354 -3.68 -19.42 5.85
C PRO A 354 -3.06 -19.74 7.21
N PRO A 355 -3.18 -20.98 7.71
CA PRO A 355 -2.51 -21.40 8.94
C PRO A 355 -0.99 -21.14 8.90
N GLY A 356 -0.44 -20.62 9.99
CA GLY A 356 1.00 -20.31 10.08
C GLY A 356 1.44 -19.03 9.35
N SER A 357 0.52 -18.32 8.69
CA SER A 357 0.82 -17.07 7.99
C SER A 357 0.79 -15.83 8.92
N VAL A 358 0.14 -15.96 10.09
CA VAL A 358 0.04 -14.95 11.15
C VAL A 358 0.55 -15.55 12.46
N THR A 359 1.87 -15.63 12.63
CA THR A 359 2.53 -16.18 13.84
C THR A 359 2.97 -15.09 14.81
N GLY A 360 2.01 -14.35 15.37
CA GLY A 360 2.24 -13.25 16.31
C GLY A 360 2.70 -11.96 15.65
N THR A 361 2.81 -11.93 14.32
CA THR A 361 3.25 -10.77 13.55
C THR A 361 2.20 -10.39 12.51
N LEU A 362 2.02 -9.08 12.31
CA LEU A 362 1.24 -8.51 11.23
C LEU A 362 2.00 -7.32 10.67
N ARG A 363 2.23 -7.33 9.37
CA ARG A 363 2.72 -6.17 8.63
C ARG A 363 1.78 -5.90 7.47
N SER A 364 1.15 -4.73 7.45
CA SER A 364 0.17 -4.38 6.43
C SER A 364 0.37 -2.93 6.01
N THR A 365 0.23 -2.67 4.71
CA THR A 365 0.19 -1.30 4.19
C THR A 365 -1.14 -0.64 4.57
N GLU A 366 -1.08 0.47 5.30
CA GLU A 366 -2.23 1.35 5.49
C GLU A 366 -2.34 2.31 4.31
N GLN A 367 -3.51 2.32 3.67
CA GLN A 367 -3.73 3.17 2.50
C GLN A 367 -3.99 4.61 2.93
N GLY A 368 -3.40 5.57 2.22
CA GLY A 368 -3.55 6.99 2.52
C GLY A 368 -5.01 7.42 2.65
N GLU A 369 -5.89 6.92 1.78
CA GLU A 369 -7.33 7.21 1.81
C GLU A 369 -8.06 6.65 3.05
N MET A 370 -7.45 5.70 3.77
CA MET A 370 -8.01 5.07 4.97
C MET A 370 -7.41 5.61 6.28
N VAL A 371 -6.28 6.31 6.23
CA VAL A 371 -5.58 6.81 7.45
C VAL A 371 -6.51 7.64 8.30
N GLN A 372 -7.21 8.62 7.71
CA GLN A 372 -8.15 9.47 8.45
C GLN A 372 -9.31 8.65 9.06
N ALA A 373 -9.79 7.63 8.35
CA ALA A 373 -10.90 6.80 8.80
C ALA A 373 -10.50 5.85 9.95
N LYS A 374 -9.24 5.40 9.99
CA LYS A 374 -8.73 4.45 10.99
C LYS A 374 -8.04 5.12 12.17
N PHE A 375 -7.37 6.25 11.95
CA PHE A 375 -6.47 6.87 12.94
C PHE A 375 -6.72 8.38 13.15
N GLY A 376 -7.70 8.99 12.45
CA GLY A 376 -7.94 10.43 12.52
C GLY A 376 -8.44 10.95 13.88
N LEU A 377 -8.97 10.06 14.72
CA LEU A 377 -9.39 10.33 16.10
C LEU A 377 -8.76 9.32 17.06
N PRO A 378 -8.31 9.72 18.26
CA PRO A 378 -7.68 8.82 19.21
C PRO A 378 -8.52 7.58 19.56
N GLN A 379 -9.83 7.75 19.79
CA GLN A 379 -10.72 6.63 20.12
C GLN A 379 -10.84 5.63 18.96
N THR A 380 -10.88 6.13 17.72
CA THR A 380 -10.90 5.28 16.52
C THR A 380 -9.57 4.55 16.34
N ALA A 381 -8.44 5.24 16.59
CA ALA A 381 -7.11 4.62 16.54
C ALA A 381 -6.98 3.48 17.56
N VAL A 382 -7.42 3.70 18.80
CA VAL A 382 -7.43 2.66 19.84
C VAL A 382 -8.27 1.47 19.41
N ARG A 383 -9.48 1.71 18.89
CA ARG A 383 -10.36 0.63 18.39
C ARG A 383 -9.72 -0.12 17.23
N GLN A 384 -9.00 0.56 16.35
CA GLN A 384 -8.32 -0.08 15.22
C GLN A 384 -7.14 -0.96 15.70
N LEU A 385 -6.35 -0.47 16.66
CA LEU A 385 -5.26 -1.24 17.27
C LEU A 385 -5.79 -2.45 18.07
N GLU A 386 -6.94 -2.30 18.74
CA GLU A 386 -7.64 -3.41 19.41
C GLU A 386 -8.06 -4.49 18.41
N ILE A 387 -8.63 -4.10 17.27
CA ILE A 387 -9.00 -5.03 16.19
C ILE A 387 -7.78 -5.78 15.67
N TYR A 388 -6.67 -5.09 15.39
CA TYR A 388 -5.44 -5.72 14.93
C TYR A 388 -4.88 -6.68 15.95
N THR A 389 -4.72 -6.24 17.19
CA THR A 389 -4.15 -7.05 18.27
C THR A 389 -4.98 -8.31 18.50
N THR A 390 -6.30 -8.17 18.58
CA THR A 390 -7.21 -9.30 18.80
C THR A 390 -7.19 -10.27 17.63
N ALA A 391 -7.21 -9.76 16.39
CA ALA A 391 -7.19 -10.62 15.21
C ALA A 391 -5.86 -11.36 15.04
N VAL A 392 -4.72 -10.72 15.33
CA VAL A 392 -3.41 -11.40 15.30
C VAL A 392 -3.36 -12.47 16.38
N LEU A 393 -3.72 -12.12 17.62
CA LEU A 393 -3.69 -13.06 18.75
C LEU A 393 -4.56 -14.30 18.48
N LEU A 394 -5.78 -14.11 17.98
CA LEU A 394 -6.68 -15.22 17.67
C LEU A 394 -6.18 -16.03 16.47
N ALA A 395 -5.67 -15.41 15.41
CA ALA A 395 -5.15 -16.14 14.25
C ALA A 395 -3.92 -16.98 14.62
N THR A 396 -3.10 -16.49 15.56
CA THR A 396 -1.94 -17.21 16.07
C THR A 396 -2.32 -18.37 17.00
N LEU A 397 -3.27 -18.16 17.91
CA LEU A 397 -3.65 -19.19 18.91
C LEU A 397 -4.70 -20.18 18.40
N ARG A 398 -5.51 -19.77 17.42
CA ARG A 398 -6.61 -20.53 16.82
C ARG A 398 -6.62 -20.28 15.30
N PRO A 399 -5.62 -20.81 14.57
CA PRO A 399 -5.57 -20.66 13.12
C PRO A 399 -6.83 -21.24 12.48
N PRO A 400 -7.29 -20.70 11.33
CA PRO A 400 -8.48 -21.21 10.66
C PRO A 400 -8.28 -22.66 10.25
N HIS A 401 -9.35 -23.45 10.29
CA HIS A 401 -9.31 -24.80 9.78
C HIS A 401 -9.10 -24.80 8.26
N PRO A 402 -8.34 -25.76 7.71
CA PRO A 402 -8.32 -26.00 6.28
C PRO A 402 -9.74 -26.34 5.78
N PRO A 403 -10.01 -26.24 4.47
CA PRO A 403 -11.30 -26.65 3.91
C PRO A 403 -11.63 -28.09 4.33
N ARG A 404 -12.88 -28.34 4.72
CA ARG A 404 -13.35 -29.65 5.21
C ARG A 404 -13.17 -30.75 4.16
N ASP A 405 -13.43 -30.40 2.90
CA ASP A 405 -13.31 -31.28 1.75
C ASP A 405 -12.17 -30.78 0.84
N PRO A 406 -11.15 -31.61 0.54
CA PRO A 406 -10.11 -31.29 -0.44
C PRO A 406 -10.67 -30.84 -1.80
N ASN A 407 -11.86 -31.32 -2.18
CA ASN A 407 -12.54 -30.94 -3.42
C ASN A 407 -12.86 -29.44 -3.49
N TRP A 408 -12.96 -28.72 -2.36
CA TRP A 408 -13.14 -27.27 -2.37
C TRP A 408 -11.96 -26.55 -3.02
N ARG A 409 -10.74 -27.07 -2.93
CA ARG A 409 -9.59 -26.52 -3.65
C ARG A 409 -9.72 -26.72 -5.15
N HIS A 410 -10.16 -27.90 -5.59
CA HIS A 410 -10.43 -28.15 -7.02
C HIS A 410 -11.51 -27.20 -7.55
N LEU A 411 -12.58 -26.98 -6.78
CA LEU A 411 -13.63 -26.03 -7.14
C LEU A 411 -13.09 -24.59 -7.21
N MET A 412 -12.20 -24.19 -6.29
CA MET A 412 -11.51 -22.90 -6.36
C MET A 412 -10.65 -22.75 -7.62
N GLU A 413 -9.91 -23.80 -8.03
CA GLU A 413 -9.13 -23.79 -9.27
C GLU A 413 -10.03 -23.60 -10.51
N ASP A 414 -11.17 -24.29 -10.57
CA ASP A 414 -12.10 -24.17 -11.68
C ASP A 414 -12.73 -22.78 -11.77
N ILE A 415 -13.18 -22.22 -10.64
CA ILE A 415 -13.72 -20.87 -10.58
C ILE A 415 -12.64 -19.86 -10.98
N SER A 416 -11.42 -20.01 -10.43
CA SER A 416 -10.25 -19.17 -10.75
C SER A 416 -9.95 -19.17 -12.24
N ARG A 417 -9.88 -20.35 -12.88
CA ARG A 417 -9.63 -20.51 -14.32
C ARG A 417 -10.69 -19.79 -15.16
N VAL A 418 -11.98 -20.01 -14.87
CA VAL A 418 -13.08 -19.38 -15.61
C VAL A 418 -13.13 -17.87 -15.37
N SER A 419 -12.95 -17.42 -14.13
CA SER A 419 -12.90 -15.99 -13.78
C SER A 419 -11.74 -15.28 -14.47
N CYS A 420 -10.55 -15.87 -14.47
CA CYS A 420 -9.36 -15.33 -15.13
C CYS A 420 -9.57 -15.21 -16.65
N ALA A 421 -10.03 -16.29 -17.29
CA ALA A 421 -10.27 -16.31 -18.73
C ALA A 421 -11.31 -15.25 -19.13
N HIS A 422 -12.39 -15.10 -18.36
CA HIS A 422 -13.40 -14.07 -18.62
C HIS A 422 -12.84 -12.65 -18.43
N TYR A 423 -12.11 -12.42 -17.34
CA TYR A 423 -11.46 -11.14 -17.08
C TYR A 423 -10.49 -10.75 -18.20
N ARG A 424 -9.61 -11.67 -18.60
CA ARG A 424 -8.61 -11.40 -19.64
C ARG A 424 -9.23 -11.20 -21.01
N ARG A 425 -10.26 -11.97 -21.35
CA ARG A 425 -11.02 -11.76 -22.58
C ARG A 425 -11.57 -10.34 -22.70
N THR A 426 -12.16 -9.83 -21.62
CA THR A 426 -12.71 -8.47 -21.61
C THR A 426 -11.63 -7.39 -21.57
N VAL A 427 -10.60 -7.55 -20.74
CA VAL A 427 -9.65 -6.46 -20.44
C VAL A 427 -8.48 -6.41 -21.44
N TYR A 428 -8.02 -7.56 -21.91
CA TYR A 428 -6.81 -7.68 -22.73
C TYR A 428 -7.08 -8.15 -24.17
N GLU A 429 -8.14 -8.92 -24.42
CA GLU A 429 -8.43 -9.48 -25.75
C GLU A 429 -9.48 -8.68 -26.54
N ASP A 430 -10.44 -8.02 -25.87
CA ASP A 430 -11.42 -7.16 -26.55
C ASP A 430 -10.74 -5.87 -27.04
N PRO A 431 -10.63 -5.67 -28.37
CA PRO A 431 -9.91 -4.52 -28.93
C PRO A 431 -10.58 -3.18 -28.62
N GLU A 432 -11.89 -3.17 -28.34
CA GLU A 432 -12.64 -1.95 -28.05
C GLU A 432 -12.55 -1.55 -26.57
N PHE A 433 -12.08 -2.45 -25.71
CA PHE A 433 -12.07 -2.21 -24.26
C PHE A 433 -11.18 -1.03 -23.86
N ILE A 434 -10.00 -0.90 -24.47
CA ILE A 434 -9.05 0.17 -24.11
C ILE A 434 -9.63 1.55 -24.41
N THR A 435 -10.25 1.70 -25.58
CA THR A 435 -10.87 2.95 -26.03
C THR A 435 -12.11 3.23 -25.18
N TYR A 436 -12.93 2.20 -24.92
CA TYR A 436 -14.06 2.32 -24.00
C TYR A 436 -13.61 2.77 -22.61
N PHE A 437 -12.54 2.20 -22.06
CA PHE A 437 -12.00 2.58 -20.75
C PHE A 437 -11.55 4.05 -20.70
N GLN A 438 -10.85 4.52 -21.72
CA GLN A 438 -10.39 5.91 -21.83
C GLN A 438 -11.56 6.89 -21.93
N GLU A 439 -12.61 6.53 -22.67
CA GLU A 439 -13.78 7.40 -22.86
C GLU A 439 -14.75 7.34 -21.67
N ALA A 440 -15.03 6.16 -21.14
CA ALA A 440 -16.04 5.98 -20.09
C ALA A 440 -15.56 6.45 -18.71
N THR A 441 -14.25 6.57 -18.50
CA THR A 441 -13.64 6.92 -17.20
C THR A 441 -12.81 8.21 -17.28
N PRO A 442 -12.55 8.90 -16.15
CA PRO A 442 -11.69 10.08 -16.13
C PRO A 442 -10.18 9.72 -16.13
N GLN A 443 -9.78 8.59 -16.72
CA GLN A 443 -8.41 8.08 -16.58
C GLN A 443 -7.35 9.06 -17.09
N ALA A 444 -7.59 9.69 -18.24
CA ALA A 444 -6.65 10.66 -18.82
C ALA A 444 -6.50 11.87 -17.89
N GLU A 445 -7.63 12.33 -17.36
CA GLU A 445 -7.72 13.50 -16.49
C GLU A 445 -7.18 13.23 -15.07
N LEU A 446 -6.98 11.96 -14.67
CA LEU A 446 -6.26 11.65 -13.44
C LEU A 446 -4.82 12.19 -13.45
N GLY A 447 -4.24 12.44 -14.63
CA GLY A 447 -2.93 13.08 -14.75
C GLY A 447 -2.92 14.54 -14.28
N PHE A 448 -4.07 15.22 -14.23
CA PHE A 448 -4.19 16.57 -13.67
C PHE A 448 -4.13 16.60 -12.15
N LEU A 449 -4.34 15.45 -11.50
CA LEU A 449 -4.26 15.35 -10.06
C LEU A 449 -2.79 15.32 -9.65
N ASN A 450 -2.37 16.30 -8.85
CA ASN A 450 -1.13 16.23 -8.07
C ASN A 450 -1.24 15.21 -6.91
N ILE A 451 -1.97 14.10 -7.09
CA ILE A 451 -2.29 13.09 -6.07
C ILE A 451 -1.22 12.00 -5.97
N GLY A 452 -0.24 11.99 -6.89
CA GLY A 452 0.93 11.14 -6.76
C GLY A 452 2.17 11.85 -7.29
N SER A 453 3.29 11.71 -6.58
CA SER A 453 4.62 12.10 -7.06
C SER A 453 5.12 11.25 -8.25
N ARG A 454 4.28 10.39 -8.81
CA ARG A 454 4.66 9.38 -9.81
C ARG A 454 3.71 9.39 -11.01
N PRO A 455 4.23 9.19 -12.23
CA PRO A 455 3.41 9.10 -13.45
C PRO A 455 2.43 7.91 -13.41
N ALA A 456 1.28 8.07 -14.07
CA ALA A 456 0.20 7.09 -14.08
C ALA A 456 0.56 5.79 -14.85
N LYS A 457 1.47 5.88 -15.82
CA LYS A 457 1.99 4.74 -16.61
C LYS A 457 3.48 4.55 -16.35
N ARG A 458 3.96 3.30 -16.49
CA ARG A 458 5.40 2.98 -16.51
C ARG A 458 6.05 3.37 -17.85
N LYS A 459 5.32 3.24 -18.96
CA LYS A 459 5.72 3.66 -20.31
C LYS A 459 4.56 4.41 -20.99
N PRO A 460 4.78 5.58 -21.63
CA PRO A 460 3.71 6.40 -22.21
C PRO A 460 2.84 5.67 -23.25
N SER A 461 3.46 4.83 -24.09
CA SER A 461 2.84 4.14 -25.23
C SER A 461 2.23 2.76 -24.92
N GLY A 462 2.16 2.33 -23.65
CA GLY A 462 1.62 1.01 -23.31
C GLY A 462 0.10 0.99 -23.08
N GLY A 463 -0.51 -0.18 -23.34
CA GLY A 463 -1.89 -0.53 -22.99
C GLY A 463 -2.10 -0.74 -21.50
N ILE A 464 -3.08 -1.56 -21.10
CA ILE A 464 -3.43 -1.78 -19.67
C ILE A 464 -2.28 -2.42 -18.88
N SER A 465 -1.39 -3.14 -19.54
CA SER A 465 -0.16 -3.69 -18.94
C SER A 465 0.76 -2.60 -18.38
N SER A 466 0.84 -1.41 -19.02
CA SER A 466 1.70 -0.32 -18.55
C SER A 466 1.02 0.61 -17.53
N LEU A 467 -0.31 0.52 -17.39
CA LEU A 467 -1.08 1.25 -16.40
C LEU A 467 -0.82 0.69 -15.00
N ARG A 468 -0.52 1.56 -14.04
CA ARG A 468 -0.35 1.17 -12.64
C ARG A 468 -1.69 0.79 -12.01
N ALA A 469 -1.66 -0.09 -11.00
CA ALA A 469 -2.86 -0.57 -10.34
C ALA A 469 -3.71 0.55 -9.68
N ILE A 470 -3.07 1.62 -9.20
CA ILE A 470 -3.77 2.75 -8.56
C ILE A 470 -4.66 3.50 -9.56
N PRO A 471 -4.13 4.06 -10.68
CA PRO A 471 -4.96 4.64 -11.74
C PRO A 471 -6.05 3.70 -12.26
N TRP A 472 -5.76 2.39 -12.39
CA TRP A 472 -6.73 1.39 -12.83
C TRP A 472 -7.96 1.32 -11.90
N VAL A 473 -7.74 1.08 -10.60
CA VAL A 473 -8.84 1.00 -9.62
C VAL A 473 -9.53 2.34 -9.45
N PHE A 474 -8.76 3.43 -9.46
CA PHE A 474 -9.28 4.76 -9.19
C PHE A 474 -10.20 5.26 -10.31
N ALA A 475 -9.83 5.06 -11.58
CA ALA A 475 -10.66 5.44 -12.73
C ALA A 475 -12.06 4.79 -12.70
N TRP A 476 -12.13 3.47 -12.44
CA TRP A 476 -13.41 2.76 -12.32
C TRP A 476 -14.19 3.06 -11.05
N THR A 477 -13.51 3.51 -9.99
CA THR A 477 -14.18 3.97 -8.76
C THR A 477 -14.95 5.25 -9.02
N GLN A 478 -14.41 6.16 -9.82
CA GLN A 478 -15.05 7.43 -10.16
C GLN A 478 -16.39 7.21 -10.88
N THR A 479 -16.45 6.26 -11.81
CA THR A 479 -17.65 5.99 -12.63
C THR A 479 -18.68 5.09 -11.94
N ARG A 480 -18.44 4.70 -10.69
CA ARG A 480 -19.31 3.81 -9.91
C ARG A 480 -19.49 2.41 -10.52
N LEU A 481 -18.70 2.05 -11.52
CA LEU A 481 -18.71 0.68 -12.04
C LEU A 481 -17.82 -0.25 -11.21
N VAL A 482 -16.75 0.27 -10.58
CA VAL A 482 -15.80 -0.49 -9.73
C VAL A 482 -15.36 -1.83 -10.35
N LEU A 483 -15.24 -1.83 -11.68
CA LEU A 483 -15.00 -3.01 -12.53
C LEU A 483 -13.88 -3.94 -12.02
N PRO A 484 -12.70 -3.44 -11.58
CA PRO A 484 -11.57 -4.30 -11.22
C PRO A 484 -11.84 -5.24 -10.04
N ALA A 485 -12.85 -4.95 -9.22
CA ALA A 485 -13.12 -5.71 -8.01
C ALA A 485 -14.04 -6.92 -8.21
N TRP A 486 -14.76 -6.99 -9.34
CA TRP A 486 -15.81 -8.01 -9.53
C TRP A 486 -15.83 -8.65 -10.93
N LEU A 487 -15.18 -8.06 -11.93
CA LEU A 487 -15.15 -8.63 -13.28
C LEU A 487 -14.58 -10.06 -13.26
N GLY A 488 -15.29 -10.99 -13.91
CA GLY A 488 -14.95 -12.41 -13.97
C GLY A 488 -15.52 -13.24 -12.80
N VAL A 489 -15.85 -12.64 -11.65
CA VAL A 489 -16.39 -13.37 -10.49
C VAL A 489 -17.72 -14.04 -10.85
N GLY A 490 -18.65 -13.29 -11.44
CA GLY A 490 -19.97 -13.79 -11.83
C GLY A 490 -19.87 -14.97 -12.80
N ALA A 491 -18.98 -14.89 -13.80
CA ALA A 491 -18.74 -15.99 -14.73
C ALA A 491 -18.22 -17.26 -14.03
N GLY A 492 -17.25 -17.12 -13.13
CA GLY A 492 -16.68 -18.27 -12.41
C GLY A 492 -17.69 -18.94 -11.47
N LEU A 493 -18.38 -18.15 -10.63
CA LEU A 493 -19.39 -18.68 -9.71
C LEU A 493 -20.57 -19.30 -10.46
N GLN A 494 -21.04 -18.67 -11.54
CA GLN A 494 -22.12 -19.23 -12.35
C GLN A 494 -21.72 -20.56 -12.97
N SER A 495 -20.50 -20.67 -13.50
CA SER A 495 -20.00 -21.94 -14.07
C SER A 495 -19.98 -23.08 -13.04
N ALA A 496 -19.58 -22.79 -11.80
CA ALA A 496 -19.61 -23.78 -10.73
C ALA A 496 -21.04 -24.18 -10.32
N MET A 497 -21.96 -23.22 -10.25
CA MET A 497 -23.37 -23.49 -9.96
C MET A 497 -24.05 -24.30 -11.08
N ASP A 498 -23.76 -23.99 -12.34
CA ASP A 498 -24.30 -24.71 -13.50
C ASP A 498 -23.78 -26.15 -13.58
N ALA A 499 -22.58 -26.40 -13.05
CA ALA A 499 -22.01 -27.74 -12.87
C ALA A 499 -22.60 -28.51 -11.67
N GLY A 500 -23.55 -27.92 -10.93
CA GLY A 500 -24.22 -28.56 -9.80
C GLY A 500 -23.61 -28.26 -8.43
N HIS A 501 -22.54 -27.46 -8.34
CA HIS A 501 -21.83 -27.20 -7.07
C HIS A 501 -22.44 -26.10 -6.19
N GLY A 502 -23.73 -25.81 -6.36
CA GLY A 502 -24.38 -24.69 -5.67
C GLY A 502 -24.44 -24.87 -4.15
N GLU A 503 -24.62 -26.09 -3.66
CA GLU A 503 -24.64 -26.38 -2.21
C GLU A 503 -23.25 -26.35 -1.61
N GLU A 504 -22.25 -26.86 -2.32
CA GLU A 504 -20.84 -26.82 -1.91
C GLU A 504 -20.34 -25.39 -1.79
N LEU A 505 -20.73 -24.48 -2.70
CA LEU A 505 -20.37 -23.07 -2.60
C LEU A 505 -20.96 -22.41 -1.34
N ARG A 506 -22.18 -22.76 -0.94
CA ARG A 506 -22.78 -22.27 0.31
C ARG A 506 -22.05 -22.85 1.52
N ALA A 507 -21.74 -24.15 1.50
CA ALA A 507 -20.95 -24.77 2.56
C ALA A 507 -19.56 -24.14 2.69
N MET A 508 -18.88 -23.84 1.58
CA MET A 508 -17.61 -23.10 1.59
C MET A 508 -17.77 -21.71 2.20
N TYR A 509 -18.87 -21.01 1.92
CA TYR A 509 -19.13 -19.67 2.50
C TYR A 509 -19.36 -19.73 4.02
N ASP A 510 -20.06 -20.76 4.49
CA ASP A 510 -20.39 -20.92 5.91
C ASP A 510 -19.21 -21.47 6.74
N GLU A 511 -18.38 -22.33 6.14
CA GLU A 511 -17.38 -23.13 6.86
C GLU A 511 -15.93 -22.74 6.58
N TRP A 512 -15.63 -22.06 5.46
CA TRP A 512 -14.25 -21.70 5.09
C TRP A 512 -14.00 -20.19 5.18
N PRO A 513 -13.30 -19.68 6.22
CA PRO A 513 -13.12 -18.24 6.44
C PRO A 513 -12.50 -17.48 5.28
N PHE A 514 -11.61 -18.13 4.51
CA PHE A 514 -11.02 -17.54 3.31
C PHE A 514 -12.06 -17.26 2.22
N PHE A 515 -12.90 -18.25 1.90
CA PHE A 515 -13.94 -18.10 0.90
C PHE A 515 -15.00 -17.10 1.37
N GLN A 516 -15.42 -17.19 2.64
CA GLN A 516 -16.31 -16.22 3.27
C GLN A 516 -15.78 -14.78 3.13
N SER A 517 -14.54 -14.53 3.56
CA SER A 517 -13.93 -13.19 3.48
C SER A 517 -13.80 -12.69 2.05
N THR A 518 -13.60 -13.59 1.07
CA THR A 518 -13.48 -13.23 -0.34
C THR A 518 -14.83 -12.81 -0.90
N VAL A 519 -15.89 -13.59 -0.64
CA VAL A 519 -17.26 -13.29 -1.06
C VAL A 519 -17.77 -12.02 -0.38
N ASP A 520 -17.56 -11.86 0.93
CA ASP A 520 -17.97 -10.66 1.69
C ASP A 520 -17.34 -9.38 1.15
N LEU A 521 -16.07 -9.45 0.77
CA LEU A 521 -15.39 -8.32 0.15
C LEU A 521 -16.07 -7.95 -1.17
N ILE A 522 -16.31 -8.93 -2.05
CA ILE A 522 -16.96 -8.73 -3.36
C ILE A 522 -18.39 -8.20 -3.16
N GLU A 523 -19.13 -8.72 -2.19
CA GLU A 523 -20.47 -8.28 -1.83
C GLU A 523 -20.46 -6.80 -1.39
N MET A 524 -19.48 -6.39 -0.59
CA MET A 524 -19.32 -4.98 -0.19
C MET A 524 -18.98 -4.08 -1.37
N VAL A 525 -18.09 -4.50 -2.28
CA VAL A 525 -17.72 -3.64 -3.41
C VAL A 525 -18.89 -3.49 -4.39
N THR A 526 -19.57 -4.58 -4.70
CA THR A 526 -20.76 -4.56 -5.57
C THR A 526 -21.90 -3.75 -4.95
N ALA A 527 -22.01 -3.68 -3.61
CA ALA A 527 -22.95 -2.78 -2.93
C ALA A 527 -22.66 -1.28 -3.11
N LYS A 528 -21.43 -0.91 -3.49
CA LYS A 528 -21.04 0.48 -3.80
C LYS A 528 -21.19 0.81 -5.29
N ALA A 529 -21.29 -0.20 -6.14
CA ALA A 529 -21.47 -0.05 -7.58
C ALA A 529 -22.84 0.56 -7.89
N ASP A 530 -22.92 1.39 -8.93
CA ASP A 530 -24.16 2.02 -9.38
C ASP A 530 -24.24 1.98 -10.91
N ALA A 531 -24.92 0.95 -11.43
CA ALA A 531 -25.07 0.74 -12.86
C ALA A 531 -25.78 1.91 -13.59
N PRO A 532 -26.82 2.57 -13.03
CA PRO A 532 -27.42 3.76 -13.65
C PRO A 532 -26.43 4.92 -13.81
N THR A 533 -25.63 5.21 -12.79
CA THR A 533 -24.57 6.23 -12.87
C THR A 533 -23.55 5.86 -13.94
N ALA A 534 -23.06 4.62 -13.95
CA ALA A 534 -22.11 4.15 -14.96
C ALA A 534 -22.68 4.27 -16.39
N ALA A 535 -23.97 3.97 -16.58
CA ALA A 535 -24.67 4.16 -17.85
C ALA A 535 -24.71 5.63 -18.27
N ARG A 536 -24.85 6.56 -17.31
CA ARG A 536 -24.85 8.00 -17.60
C ARG A 536 -23.49 8.53 -18.05
N TYR A 537 -22.39 8.04 -17.46
CA TYR A 537 -21.03 8.34 -17.97
C TYR A 537 -20.89 7.87 -19.42
N GLU A 538 -21.30 6.64 -19.71
CA GLU A 538 -21.25 6.09 -21.06
C GLU A 538 -22.09 6.89 -22.07
N GLU A 539 -23.35 7.17 -21.74
CA GLU A 539 -24.28 7.89 -22.61
C GLU A 539 -23.70 9.24 -23.07
N MET A 540 -23.02 9.94 -22.16
CA MET A 540 -22.56 11.31 -22.36
C MET A 540 -21.12 11.42 -22.86
N LEU A 541 -20.26 10.43 -22.59
CA LEU A 541 -18.81 10.51 -22.86
C LEU A 541 -18.33 9.55 -23.95
N VAL A 542 -19.00 8.42 -24.15
CA VAL A 542 -18.62 7.43 -25.17
C VAL A 542 -19.29 7.81 -26.49
N ALA A 543 -18.48 7.89 -27.55
CA ALA A 543 -18.92 8.36 -28.87
C ALA A 543 -20.13 7.57 -29.42
N ALA A 544 -20.85 8.19 -30.36
CA ALA A 544 -22.13 7.73 -30.94
C ALA A 544 -22.08 6.28 -31.48
N PRO A 545 -23.25 5.61 -31.66
CA PRO A 545 -23.44 4.19 -31.39
C PRO A 545 -22.54 3.24 -32.19
N GLY A 546 -22.05 2.19 -31.52
CA GLY A 546 -21.19 1.16 -32.08
C GLY A 546 -20.81 0.11 -31.03
N ARG A 547 -19.84 -0.74 -31.34
CA ARG A 547 -19.37 -1.85 -30.47
C ARG A 547 -18.96 -1.36 -29.06
N ARG A 548 -18.45 -0.13 -28.91
CA ARG A 548 -18.07 0.46 -27.61
C ARG A 548 -19.23 0.61 -26.62
N ARG A 549 -20.41 1.05 -27.05
CA ARG A 549 -21.59 1.09 -26.16
C ARG A 549 -22.11 -0.32 -25.83
N ALA A 550 -21.91 -1.28 -26.75
CA ALA A 550 -22.24 -2.67 -26.48
C ALA A 550 -21.37 -3.25 -25.34
N VAL A 551 -20.06 -2.93 -25.31
CA VAL A 551 -19.15 -3.31 -24.22
C VAL A 551 -19.70 -2.84 -22.87
N GLY A 552 -20.06 -1.55 -22.74
CA GLY A 552 -20.59 -1.05 -21.48
C GLY A 552 -21.92 -1.68 -21.06
N GLY A 553 -22.81 -1.96 -22.01
CA GLY A 553 -24.03 -2.75 -21.77
C GLY A 553 -23.74 -4.19 -21.31
N GLU A 554 -22.73 -4.84 -21.89
CA GLU A 554 -22.25 -6.17 -21.48
C GLU A 554 -21.71 -6.14 -20.05
N LEU A 555 -20.87 -5.17 -19.71
CA LEU A 555 -20.32 -4.99 -18.37
C LEU A 555 -21.42 -4.79 -17.32
N ARG A 556 -22.45 -3.99 -17.60
CA ARG A 556 -23.59 -3.82 -16.66
C ARG A 556 -24.41 -5.10 -16.47
N ARG A 557 -24.56 -5.92 -17.53
CA ARG A 557 -25.20 -7.24 -17.42
C ARG A 557 -24.33 -8.21 -16.61
N GLU A 558 -23.01 -8.15 -16.76
CA GLU A 558 -22.06 -8.93 -15.96
C GLU A 558 -22.10 -8.54 -14.48
N LEU A 559 -22.18 -7.25 -14.15
CA LEU A 559 -22.35 -6.78 -12.77
C LEU A 559 -23.63 -7.37 -12.16
N ALA A 560 -24.75 -7.31 -12.89
CA ALA A 560 -26.02 -7.87 -12.42
C ALA A 560 -25.93 -9.40 -12.21
N ARG A 561 -25.22 -10.12 -13.08
CA ARG A 561 -24.95 -11.56 -12.91
C ARG A 561 -24.12 -11.82 -11.67
N THR A 562 -23.04 -11.06 -11.48
CA THR A 562 -22.15 -11.19 -10.33
C THR A 562 -22.90 -10.99 -9.02
N VAL A 563 -23.74 -9.95 -8.93
CA VAL A 563 -24.60 -9.70 -7.76
C VAL A 563 -25.51 -10.89 -7.48
N ARG A 564 -26.17 -11.47 -8.49
CA ARG A 564 -27.04 -12.65 -8.29
C ARG A 564 -26.24 -13.86 -7.78
N CYS A 565 -25.07 -14.14 -8.36
CA CYS A 565 -24.24 -15.27 -7.96
C CYS A 565 -23.74 -15.10 -6.52
N VAL A 566 -23.25 -13.91 -6.16
CA VAL A 566 -22.79 -13.60 -4.80
C VAL A 566 -23.90 -13.81 -3.78
N LEU A 567 -25.12 -13.30 -4.04
CA LEU A 567 -26.26 -13.51 -3.14
C LEU A 567 -26.71 -14.97 -3.05
N ALA A 568 -26.61 -15.73 -4.15
CA ALA A 568 -26.94 -17.16 -4.16
C ALA A 568 -25.95 -18.00 -3.34
N VAL A 569 -24.66 -17.63 -3.37
CA VAL A 569 -23.59 -18.24 -2.60
C VAL A 569 -23.65 -17.84 -1.13
N SER A 570 -23.86 -16.56 -0.82
CA SER A 570 -23.92 -16.08 0.57
C SER A 570 -25.26 -16.34 1.27
N GLY A 571 -26.30 -16.74 0.52
CA GLY A 571 -27.66 -16.91 1.05
C GLY A 571 -28.34 -15.61 1.48
N HIS A 572 -27.74 -14.45 1.18
CA HIS A 572 -28.28 -13.16 1.58
C HIS A 572 -29.44 -12.73 0.68
N SER A 573 -30.49 -12.16 1.29
CA SER A 573 -31.61 -11.57 0.53
C SER A 573 -31.28 -10.24 -0.15
N LYS A 574 -30.25 -9.53 0.35
CA LYS A 574 -29.79 -8.23 -0.14
C LYS A 574 -28.30 -8.09 0.15
N LEU A 575 -27.58 -7.35 -0.71
CA LEU A 575 -26.16 -7.05 -0.51
C LEU A 575 -25.91 -6.45 0.88
N THR A 576 -24.84 -6.90 1.53
CA THR A 576 -24.39 -6.57 2.89
C THR A 576 -25.44 -6.84 3.98
N ALA A 577 -26.28 -7.87 3.82
CA ALA A 577 -27.34 -8.19 4.79
C ALA A 577 -26.79 -8.50 6.20
N HIS A 578 -25.66 -9.19 6.27
CA HIS A 578 -24.96 -9.52 7.52
C HIS A 578 -24.35 -8.29 8.23
N ASN A 579 -24.16 -7.16 7.53
CA ASN A 579 -23.54 -5.95 8.07
C ASN A 579 -24.43 -4.70 7.87
N ARG A 580 -25.49 -4.61 8.67
CA ARG A 580 -26.47 -3.51 8.62
C ARG A 580 -25.84 -2.13 8.81
N SER A 581 -24.80 -2.02 9.62
CA SER A 581 -24.08 -0.76 9.89
C SER A 581 -23.34 -0.27 8.64
N LEU A 582 -22.58 -1.16 7.98
CA LEU A 582 -21.90 -0.86 6.73
C LEU A 582 -22.91 -0.47 5.64
N ARG A 583 -24.02 -1.20 5.52
CA ARG A 583 -25.07 -0.88 4.54
C ARG A 583 -25.63 0.51 4.72
N ARG A 584 -25.97 0.90 5.97
CA ARG A 584 -26.44 2.26 6.29
C ARG A 584 -25.39 3.32 5.93
N LEU A 585 -24.11 3.05 6.22
CA LEU A 585 -23.01 3.95 5.88
C LEU A 585 -22.81 4.14 4.38
N ILE A 586 -23.00 3.08 3.58
CA ILE A 586 -22.97 3.18 2.12
C ILE A 586 -24.16 4.03 1.65
N GLN A 587 -25.37 3.72 2.12
CA GLN A 587 -26.61 4.41 1.73
C GLN A 587 -26.58 5.90 2.09
N SER A 588 -26.08 6.28 3.28
CA SER A 588 -26.05 7.67 3.72
C SER A 588 -25.13 8.55 2.85
N ARG A 589 -24.19 7.97 2.11
CA ARG A 589 -23.27 8.71 1.23
C ARG A 589 -23.85 8.96 -0.16
N LEU A 590 -24.85 8.17 -0.58
CA LEU A 590 -25.43 8.26 -1.92
C LEU A 590 -26.01 9.64 -2.23
N ALA A 591 -26.64 10.28 -1.24
CA ALA A 591 -27.20 11.64 -1.37
C ALA A 591 -26.14 12.70 -1.74
N TYR A 592 -24.88 12.47 -1.39
CA TYR A 592 -23.77 13.36 -1.73
C TYR A 592 -23.03 12.88 -2.99
N LEU A 593 -22.85 11.57 -3.15
CA LEU A 593 -22.13 10.99 -4.28
C LEU A 593 -22.86 11.20 -5.61
N ASN A 594 -24.17 10.97 -5.65
CA ASN A 594 -24.91 10.97 -6.92
C ASN A 594 -24.87 12.36 -7.60
N PRO A 595 -25.11 13.49 -6.91
CA PRO A 595 -24.95 14.81 -7.52
C PRO A 595 -23.51 15.09 -7.98
N MET A 596 -22.50 14.67 -7.22
CA MET A 596 -21.08 14.84 -7.61
C MET A 596 -20.75 14.04 -8.88
N ASN A 597 -21.25 12.80 -8.99
CA ASN A 597 -21.10 11.99 -10.19
C ASN A 597 -21.76 12.67 -11.41
N MET A 598 -22.99 13.18 -11.26
CA MET A 598 -23.69 13.86 -12.36
C MET A 598 -22.97 15.15 -12.79
N LEU A 599 -22.44 15.91 -11.82
CA LEU A 599 -21.61 17.08 -12.11
C LEU A 599 -20.32 16.67 -12.84
N GLN A 600 -19.65 15.62 -12.39
CA GLN A 600 -18.41 15.14 -13.02
C GLN A 600 -18.64 14.71 -14.48
N VAL A 601 -19.76 14.05 -14.80
CA VAL A 601 -20.12 13.70 -16.18
C VAL A 601 -20.18 14.94 -17.07
N GLU A 602 -20.89 15.98 -16.63
CA GLU A 602 -21.03 17.22 -17.41
C GLU A 602 -19.71 17.98 -17.52
N VAL A 603 -18.91 18.00 -16.47
CA VAL A 603 -17.57 18.62 -16.46
C VAL A 603 -16.63 17.92 -17.43
N LEU A 604 -16.56 16.58 -17.39
CA LEU A 604 -15.73 15.79 -18.32
C LEU A 604 -16.15 16.03 -19.77
N ARG A 605 -17.46 16.04 -20.05
CA ARG A 605 -17.99 16.29 -21.39
C ARG A 605 -17.54 17.64 -21.94
N ARG A 606 -17.61 18.70 -21.12
CA ARG A 606 -17.19 20.05 -21.52
C ARG A 606 -15.67 20.18 -21.61
N LEU A 607 -14.95 19.64 -20.63
CA LEU A 607 -13.49 19.72 -20.58
C LEU A 607 -12.84 19.01 -21.76
N ARG A 608 -13.39 17.89 -22.22
CA ARG A 608 -12.90 17.20 -23.44
C ARG A 608 -13.15 17.96 -24.74
N GLN A 609 -13.98 19.00 -24.72
CA GLN A 609 -14.21 19.91 -25.85
C GLN A 609 -13.38 21.21 -25.73
N ASP A 610 -12.91 21.53 -24.52
CA ASP A 610 -12.17 22.74 -24.16
C ASP A 610 -11.19 22.40 -23.04
N ASP A 611 -10.07 21.77 -23.41
CA ASP A 611 -9.11 21.22 -22.43
C ASP A 611 -8.53 22.33 -21.56
N ASP A 612 -8.28 23.53 -22.10
CA ASP A 612 -7.65 24.64 -21.41
C ASP A 612 -8.53 25.33 -20.35
N ASN A 613 -9.75 24.85 -20.14
CA ASN A 613 -10.68 25.42 -19.18
C ASN A 613 -10.29 25.12 -17.72
N ARG A 614 -9.46 26.00 -17.15
CA ARG A 614 -8.98 25.89 -15.75
C ARG A 614 -10.10 25.75 -14.72
N LYS A 615 -11.23 26.45 -14.90
CA LYS A 615 -12.37 26.37 -13.97
C LYS A 615 -12.99 24.97 -13.99
N LEU A 616 -13.17 24.39 -15.18
CA LEU A 616 -13.67 23.01 -15.30
C LEU A 616 -12.67 22.00 -14.76
N ARG A 617 -11.35 22.23 -14.94
CA ARG A 617 -10.30 21.41 -14.31
C ARG A 617 -10.43 21.45 -12.79
N ASP A 618 -10.56 22.62 -12.17
CA ASP A 618 -10.74 22.73 -10.71
C ASP A 618 -11.99 21.99 -10.21
N VAL A 619 -13.12 22.16 -10.89
CA VAL A 619 -14.35 21.43 -10.54
C VAL A 619 -14.15 19.92 -10.70
N LEU A 620 -13.45 19.48 -11.74
CA LEU A 620 -13.14 18.06 -11.93
C LEU A 620 -12.31 17.52 -10.76
N LEU A 621 -11.25 18.21 -10.35
CA LEU A 621 -10.42 17.82 -9.20
C LEU A 621 -11.25 17.71 -7.91
N ILE A 622 -12.16 18.66 -7.67
CA ILE A 622 -13.07 18.64 -6.52
C ILE A 622 -13.99 17.41 -6.58
N THR A 623 -14.62 17.14 -7.72
CA THR A 623 -15.49 15.96 -7.86
C THR A 623 -14.73 14.65 -7.68
N ILE A 624 -13.51 14.56 -8.22
CA ILE A 624 -12.65 13.39 -8.08
C ILE A 624 -12.35 13.10 -6.61
N ASN A 625 -11.93 14.12 -5.88
CA ASN A 625 -11.63 14.03 -4.45
C ASN A 625 -12.88 13.68 -3.63
N GLY A 626 -14.02 14.31 -3.93
CA GLY A 626 -15.29 14.06 -3.26
C GLY A 626 -15.80 12.63 -3.47
N ILE A 627 -15.75 12.13 -4.70
CA ILE A 627 -16.15 10.75 -5.02
C ILE A 627 -15.19 9.75 -4.37
N ALA A 628 -13.88 9.98 -4.42
CA ALA A 628 -12.89 9.12 -3.75
C ALA A 628 -13.13 9.07 -2.23
N ALA A 629 -13.38 10.21 -1.58
CA ALA A 629 -13.68 10.28 -0.15
C ALA A 629 -14.98 9.57 0.23
N GLY A 630 -16.01 9.65 -0.63
CA GLY A 630 -17.28 8.97 -0.41
C GLY A 630 -17.22 7.46 -0.64
N MET A 631 -16.54 7.03 -1.71
CA MET A 631 -16.37 5.62 -2.06
C MET A 631 -15.41 4.89 -1.12
N ARG A 632 -14.37 5.58 -0.64
CA ARG A 632 -13.27 5.02 0.15
C ARG A 632 -12.65 3.82 -0.57
N ASN A 633 -12.62 2.68 0.08
CA ASN A 633 -12.02 1.45 -0.41
C ASN A 633 -12.91 0.70 -1.43
N THR A 634 -12.36 0.30 -2.57
CA THR A 634 -13.17 -0.25 -3.70
C THR A 634 -12.53 -1.38 -4.50
N GLY A 635 -11.37 -1.93 -4.13
CA GLY A 635 -10.75 -3.00 -4.94
C GLY A 635 -9.51 -3.59 -4.35
#